data_AF-A0A7F8QPF3-F1
#
_entry.id   AF-A0A7F8QPF3-F1
#
_cell.length_a   1.000
_cell.length_b   1.000
_cell.length_c   1.000
_cell.angle_alpha   90.00
_cell.angle_beta   90.00
_cell.angle_gamma   90.00
#
_symmetry.space_group_name_H-M   'P 1'
#
loop_
_entity.id
_entity.type
_entity.pdbx_description
1 polymer ?
#
loop_
_entity_poly.entity_id
_entity_poly.type
_entity_poly.pdbx_seq_one_letter_code
_entity_poly.pdbx_strand_id
1 'polypeptide(L)'
;MSQFKLKAESDPYPEALTDPAYKGQILTMANPIIGNGGAPDTAALDELGLSKYLESDGIKVAGLLVLNYSNDYHHWLATKSLGQWLQEEKVPAIYGVDTRMLTKIIRDKGTMLGKIEFEGQSVGFMDPNKQNLIAEVSTKDVKVYGKGNPTKVVAVDCGIKNNVIRLLVKRGAEVHLVPWNHDFTKMEYDGLLIAGGPGNPALAQPLIQNVKKVLESDRKEPLFGISTGNLITGLAAGAKTYKMSMPNRGQNQPVLNITNRQAFITAQNHGYALDSTLPAGWKPLFVNVNDQTNEGIMHESKPFFGVQFHPEVSPGPTDTEYLFDSFFSLIKKGKGTTITSVLPKPALVASRVEVSKVLILGSGGLSIGQAGEFDYSGSQAVKAMKEENVKTVLMNPNIASVQTNEVGLKQADTVYFLPITPQFVTEVIKAERPDGLILGMGGQTALNCGVELFKRGVLKEYGVKVLGTSVESIMATEDRQLFSDKLNEINEKIAPSFAVESIEDALKAADTIGYPVMIRSAYALGGLGSGICPTKEILLDLSTKAFAMTNQILVERSVTGWKEIEYEVVRDADDNCVTVCNMENVDAMGVHTGDLNMLKIENKESSVFLKFNSSLVLIVSVLNLNLSFSLNPSESITEETLKKSKEIGFSDKQISKCLGLTEAQTRELRLKKNIHPWVKQIDTLAAEYPSVTNYLYVTYNGQEHDINFDDHGMMVLGCGPYHIGSSVEFDWCAVSSIRTLRQLGKKTVVVNCNPETVSTDFDECDKLYFEELSLERILDIYHQEACGGCIISVGGQIPNNLAVPLYKNGVKIMGTSPLQIDRAEDRSIFSAVLDELKVAQAPWKAVNTLNEALEFAKSVGYPCLLRPSYVLSGSAMNVVFSEDEMKKFLEEATRVSQEHPVVLTKFIEGAREVEMDAVGKDGRVISHAMSEHVEDAGVHSGDATLMLPTQTISQGAIEKVKDATRKIAKAFAISGPFNVQFLVKGNDVLVIECNLRASRSFPFVSKTLGVDFIDVATKVMIGESIDEKPLPTLDHPIIPADYVAIKAPMFSWPRLRDADPILRCEMASTGEVACFGEGIHTAFLKAMLSTGFKIPQKGILIGIQQSFRPRFLGVAEQLHNEGFKLFATEATSDWLNANNVPATPVAWPSQEGQNPSLSSIRKLIRDGSIDLVINLPNNNTKFVHDNYVIRRTAVDSGIALLTNFQVTKLFAEAVQKSRNVDSKSLFHYRQFSAGKMA
;
A
#
# COMPACT_ATOMS: atom_id res chain seq x y z
N MET A 1 14.94 30.53 -6.96
CA MET A 1 14.12 29.43 -6.40
C MET A 1 12.63 29.75 -6.23
N SER A 2 12.14 30.97 -6.47
CA SER A 2 10.69 31.29 -6.43
C SER A 2 9.86 30.71 -7.59
N GLN A 3 10.48 30.28 -8.69
CA GLN A 3 9.80 29.70 -9.86
C GLN A 3 9.52 28.19 -9.76
N PHE A 4 10.22 27.46 -8.89
CA PHE A 4 9.97 26.02 -8.68
C PHE A 4 8.59 25.77 -8.02
N LYS A 5 8.09 26.78 -7.29
CA LYS A 5 6.84 26.73 -6.54
C LYS A 5 5.57 26.93 -7.38
N LEU A 6 5.66 27.35 -8.63
CA LEU A 6 4.47 27.70 -9.42
C LEU A 6 4.13 26.70 -10.53
N LYS A 7 5.12 25.95 -11.03
CA LYS A 7 4.96 25.07 -12.20
C LYS A 7 4.72 23.60 -11.86
N ALA A 8 5.11 23.16 -10.67
CA ALA A 8 4.76 21.83 -10.17
C ALA A 8 3.30 21.78 -9.66
N GLU A 9 2.54 22.88 -9.67
CA GLU A 9 1.23 22.99 -9.01
C GLU A 9 0.03 23.04 -9.98
N SER A 10 0.23 23.16 -11.30
CA SER A 10 -0.85 23.23 -12.30
C SER A 10 -0.94 21.98 -13.19
N ASP A 11 -2.16 21.60 -13.54
CA ASP A 11 -2.46 20.57 -14.54
C ASP A 11 -1.75 20.95 -15.86
N PRO A 12 -0.86 20.12 -16.44
CA PRO A 12 0.15 20.58 -17.42
C PRO A 12 -0.40 20.90 -18.82
N TYR A 13 -1.72 20.79 -19.02
CA TYR A 13 -2.33 20.96 -20.34
C TYR A 13 -2.28 22.39 -20.90
N PRO A 14 -2.36 23.50 -20.14
CA PRO A 14 -2.30 24.84 -20.73
C PRO A 14 -0.98 25.11 -21.44
N GLU A 15 0.14 24.73 -20.84
CA GLU A 15 1.46 24.82 -21.43
C GLU A 15 1.58 23.86 -22.64
N ALA A 16 1.11 22.62 -22.52
CA ALA A 16 1.14 21.65 -23.62
C ALA A 16 0.35 22.11 -24.85
N LEU A 17 -0.87 22.64 -24.67
CA LEU A 17 -1.72 23.10 -25.77
C LEU A 17 -1.16 24.31 -26.51
N THR A 18 -0.26 25.05 -25.86
CA THR A 18 0.39 26.23 -26.43
C THR A 18 1.79 25.95 -26.97
N ASP A 19 2.23 24.69 -26.98
CA ASP A 19 3.47 24.25 -27.62
C ASP A 19 3.37 24.36 -29.16
N PRO A 20 4.21 25.19 -29.81
CA PRO A 20 4.24 25.31 -31.27
C PRO A 20 4.45 23.99 -32.03
N ALA A 21 5.05 22.98 -31.41
CA ALA A 21 5.27 21.65 -32.00
C ALA A 21 3.97 20.95 -32.43
N TYR A 22 2.84 21.30 -31.82
CA TYR A 22 1.53 20.73 -32.18
C TYR A 22 0.84 21.41 -33.36
N LYS A 23 1.47 22.38 -34.04
CA LYS A 23 0.86 23.06 -35.19
C LYS A 23 0.33 22.04 -36.22
N GLY A 24 -0.96 22.13 -36.52
CA GLY A 24 -1.64 21.27 -37.50
C GLY A 24 -2.01 19.87 -36.98
N GLN A 25 -1.79 19.56 -35.71
CA GLN A 25 -2.02 18.24 -35.12
C GLN A 25 -3.26 18.24 -34.22
N ILE A 26 -3.99 17.12 -34.22
CA ILE A 26 -5.05 16.86 -33.23
C ILE A 26 -4.41 16.10 -32.08
N LEU A 27 -4.41 16.69 -30.89
CA LEU A 27 -3.78 16.13 -29.70
C LEU A 27 -4.72 15.14 -29.01
N THR A 28 -4.23 13.93 -28.75
CA THR A 28 -4.90 12.94 -27.90
C THR A 28 -4.24 12.93 -26.53
N MET A 29 -5.01 13.21 -25.47
CA MET A 29 -4.47 13.26 -24.11
C MET A 29 -4.44 11.86 -23.49
N ALA A 30 -3.27 11.47 -22.96
CA ALA A 30 -3.12 10.25 -22.19
C ALA A 30 -3.79 10.34 -20.81
N ASN A 31 -3.72 11.50 -20.15
CA ASN A 31 -4.43 11.73 -18.89
C ASN A 31 -5.95 11.68 -19.15
N PRO A 32 -6.69 10.76 -18.49
CA PRO A 32 -8.12 10.59 -18.73
C PRO A 32 -9.00 11.72 -18.21
N ILE A 33 -8.50 12.60 -17.33
CA ILE A 33 -9.29 13.66 -16.69
C ILE A 33 -8.64 15.01 -16.98
N ILE A 34 -9.24 15.80 -17.86
CA ILE A 34 -8.70 17.08 -18.33
C ILE A 34 -9.61 18.25 -17.98
N GLY A 35 -9.02 19.39 -17.58
CA GLY A 35 -9.73 20.64 -17.33
C GLY A 35 -9.82 21.05 -15.86
N ASN A 36 -9.22 20.29 -14.94
CA ASN A 36 -9.40 20.46 -13.50
C ASN A 36 -8.91 21.83 -13.01
N GLY A 37 -7.83 22.35 -13.60
CA GLY A 37 -7.29 23.68 -13.31
C GLY A 37 -7.90 24.84 -14.08
N GLY A 38 -8.90 24.60 -14.95
CA GLY A 38 -9.45 25.63 -15.84
C GLY A 38 -8.40 26.16 -16.82
N ALA A 39 -8.48 27.44 -17.19
CA ALA A 39 -7.45 28.13 -17.95
C ALA A 39 -6.89 29.30 -17.11
N PRO A 40 -5.56 29.52 -17.11
CA PRO A 40 -4.97 30.67 -16.42
C PRO A 40 -5.36 31.98 -17.11
N ASP A 41 -4.83 33.11 -16.64
CA ASP A 41 -4.97 34.37 -17.39
C ASP A 41 -4.20 34.28 -18.71
N THR A 42 -4.92 34.06 -19.81
CA THR A 42 -4.35 33.86 -21.14
C THR A 42 -3.85 35.14 -21.80
N ALA A 43 -4.20 36.31 -21.26
CA ALA A 43 -3.81 37.61 -21.78
C ALA A 43 -2.66 38.27 -21.01
N ALA A 44 -2.38 37.80 -19.78
CA ALA A 44 -1.30 38.32 -18.97
C ALA A 44 0.06 38.16 -19.64
N LEU A 45 0.83 39.25 -19.66
CA LEU A 45 2.22 39.27 -20.10
C LEU A 45 3.17 39.38 -18.90
N ASP A 46 4.36 38.78 -19.02
CA ASP A 46 5.46 38.98 -18.08
C ASP A 46 6.26 40.26 -18.39
N GLU A 47 7.29 40.53 -17.60
CA GLU A 47 8.15 41.71 -17.74
C GLU A 47 8.92 41.76 -19.07
N LEU A 48 9.00 40.64 -19.80
CA LEU A 48 9.64 40.53 -21.11
C LEU A 48 8.64 40.75 -22.26
N GLY A 49 7.35 40.89 -21.95
CA GLY A 49 6.28 40.94 -22.95
C GLY A 49 5.94 39.58 -23.55
N LEU A 50 6.37 38.48 -22.92
CA LEU A 50 5.94 37.13 -23.28
C LEU A 50 4.65 36.79 -22.53
N SER A 51 3.89 35.81 -23.00
CA SER A 51 2.76 35.29 -22.22
C SER A 51 3.26 34.82 -20.86
N LYS A 52 2.60 35.22 -19.79
CA LYS A 52 3.06 34.96 -18.42
C LYS A 52 2.96 33.48 -18.03
N TYR A 53 1.89 32.81 -18.47
CA TYR A 53 1.57 31.44 -18.08
C TYR A 53 1.58 30.44 -19.24
N LEU A 54 1.77 30.91 -20.48
CA LEU A 54 1.72 30.07 -21.68
C LEU A 54 3.08 30.00 -22.38
N GLU A 55 3.24 29.02 -23.27
CA GLU A 55 4.50 28.77 -23.98
C GLU A 55 4.55 29.35 -25.40
N SER A 56 3.45 29.92 -25.87
CA SER A 56 3.41 30.79 -27.06
C SER A 56 2.32 31.85 -26.90
N ASP A 57 1.96 32.53 -27.99
CA ASP A 57 0.96 33.60 -28.04
C ASP A 57 -0.51 33.12 -28.04
N GLY A 58 -0.75 31.80 -28.04
CA GLY A 58 -2.10 31.21 -28.10
C GLY A 58 -2.07 29.70 -28.28
N ILE A 59 -3.23 29.06 -28.42
CA ILE A 59 -3.32 27.61 -28.61
C ILE A 59 -2.74 27.21 -29.97
N LYS A 60 -2.03 26.08 -30.02
CA LYS A 60 -1.29 25.61 -31.21
C LYS A 60 -1.82 24.29 -31.78
N VAL A 61 -2.50 23.47 -30.97
CA VAL A 61 -3.18 22.28 -31.46
C VAL A 61 -4.30 22.66 -32.44
N ALA A 62 -4.54 21.82 -33.45
CA ALA A 62 -5.66 21.97 -34.38
C ALA A 62 -6.97 21.40 -33.81
N GLY A 63 -6.87 20.54 -32.79
CA GLY A 63 -8.00 20.01 -32.05
C GLY A 63 -7.55 19.15 -30.86
N LEU A 64 -8.47 18.82 -29.98
CA LEU A 64 -8.19 18.11 -28.73
C LEU A 64 -9.15 16.93 -28.51
N LEU A 65 -8.61 15.78 -28.12
CA LEU A 65 -9.34 14.55 -27.79
C LEU A 65 -9.02 14.13 -26.35
N VAL A 66 -10.06 13.98 -25.52
CA VAL A 66 -9.94 13.58 -24.10
C VAL A 66 -10.96 12.51 -23.73
N LEU A 67 -10.72 11.76 -22.65
CA LEU A 67 -11.69 10.79 -22.14
C LEU A 67 -12.78 11.50 -21.34
N ASN A 68 -12.42 12.25 -20.30
CA ASN A 68 -13.33 13.05 -19.49
C ASN A 68 -12.89 14.51 -19.45
N TYR A 69 -13.87 15.40 -19.53
CA TYR A 69 -13.70 16.85 -19.39
C TYR A 69 -14.39 17.35 -18.12
N SER A 70 -13.64 18.07 -17.29
CA SER A 70 -14.14 18.73 -16.09
C SER A 70 -14.75 20.08 -16.44
N ASN A 71 -16.09 20.14 -16.46
CA ASN A 71 -16.82 21.40 -16.70
C ASN A 71 -16.56 22.41 -15.59
N ASP A 72 -16.56 21.92 -14.34
CA ASP A 72 -16.20 22.68 -13.15
C ASP A 72 -14.70 22.55 -12.89
N TYR A 73 -14.05 23.67 -12.59
CA TYR A 73 -12.62 23.74 -12.37
C TYR A 73 -12.31 24.42 -11.04
N HIS A 74 -11.14 24.13 -10.48
CA HIS A 74 -10.70 24.74 -9.25
C HIS A 74 -9.18 24.84 -9.15
N HIS A 75 -8.65 26.03 -9.44
CA HIS A 75 -7.25 26.38 -9.22
C HIS A 75 -7.16 27.88 -9.00
N TRP A 76 -6.27 28.35 -8.11
CA TRP A 76 -6.18 29.76 -7.74
C TRP A 76 -5.73 30.70 -8.87
N LEU A 77 -5.04 30.16 -9.88
CA LEU A 77 -4.70 30.88 -11.13
C LEU A 77 -5.83 30.84 -12.19
N ALA A 78 -6.87 30.04 -12.00
CA ALA A 78 -7.89 29.84 -13.03
C ALA A 78 -8.76 31.09 -13.19
N THR A 79 -8.98 31.51 -14.43
CA THR A 79 -9.81 32.68 -14.77
C THR A 79 -11.09 32.29 -15.52
N LYS A 80 -11.07 31.16 -16.21
CA LYS A 80 -12.17 30.60 -17.02
C LYS A 80 -12.01 29.10 -17.18
N SER A 81 -13.00 28.41 -17.75
CA SER A 81 -12.87 26.97 -18.05
C SER A 81 -11.97 26.74 -19.26
N LEU A 82 -11.41 25.53 -19.38
CA LEU A 82 -10.67 25.12 -20.58
C LEU A 82 -11.58 25.16 -21.82
N GLY A 83 -12.84 24.70 -21.70
CA GLY A 83 -13.81 24.76 -22.79
C GLY A 83 -14.06 26.17 -23.30
N GLN A 84 -14.16 27.17 -22.40
CA GLN A 84 -14.31 28.56 -22.80
C GLN A 84 -13.08 29.07 -23.55
N TRP A 85 -11.87 28.77 -23.07
CA TRP A 85 -10.64 29.18 -23.75
C TRP A 85 -10.51 28.56 -25.15
N LEU A 86 -10.84 27.27 -25.30
CA LEU A 86 -10.87 26.59 -26.59
C LEU A 86 -11.86 27.25 -27.57
N GLN A 87 -13.03 27.67 -27.09
CA GLN A 87 -14.02 28.39 -27.90
C GLN A 87 -13.51 29.77 -28.36
N GLU A 88 -12.87 30.53 -27.47
CA GLU A 88 -12.27 31.84 -27.77
C GLU A 88 -11.21 31.72 -28.87
N GLU A 89 -10.36 30.68 -28.79
CA GLU A 89 -9.29 30.39 -29.75
C GLU A 89 -9.75 29.59 -30.98
N LYS A 90 -11.05 29.23 -31.04
CA LYS A 90 -11.68 28.46 -32.13
C LYS A 90 -11.05 27.09 -32.37
N VAL A 91 -10.73 26.39 -31.28
CA VAL A 91 -10.13 25.06 -31.31
C VAL A 91 -11.18 23.99 -31.01
N PRO A 92 -11.49 23.09 -31.96
CA PRO A 92 -12.40 21.98 -31.72
C PRO A 92 -11.87 21.02 -30.64
N ALA A 93 -12.75 20.59 -29.74
CA ALA A 93 -12.42 19.59 -28.74
C ALA A 93 -13.62 18.68 -28.48
N ILE A 94 -13.37 17.38 -28.25
CA ILE A 94 -14.38 16.41 -27.85
C ILE A 94 -13.89 15.57 -26.67
N TYR A 95 -14.83 15.19 -25.80
CA TYR A 95 -14.61 14.24 -24.71
C TYR A 95 -15.50 13.00 -24.89
N GLY A 96 -15.29 11.96 -24.08
CA GLY A 96 -16.05 10.71 -24.14
C GLY A 96 -15.48 9.69 -25.13
N VAL A 97 -14.26 9.91 -25.63
CA VAL A 97 -13.57 8.99 -26.54
C VAL A 97 -12.50 8.17 -25.79
N ASP A 98 -12.34 6.90 -26.15
CA ASP A 98 -11.31 6.03 -25.57
C ASP A 98 -9.91 6.45 -26.08
N THR A 99 -9.25 7.34 -25.34
CA THR A 99 -7.93 7.87 -25.71
C THR A 99 -6.84 6.80 -25.65
N ARG A 100 -7.00 5.75 -24.84
CA ARG A 100 -6.09 4.61 -24.78
C ARG A 100 -6.16 3.78 -26.07
N MET A 101 -7.37 3.49 -26.55
CA MET A 101 -7.59 2.84 -27.85
C MET A 101 -6.95 3.65 -28.99
N LEU A 102 -7.19 4.97 -29.01
CA LEU A 102 -6.59 5.85 -30.02
C LEU A 102 -5.06 5.81 -29.96
N THR A 103 -4.47 5.81 -28.77
CA THR A 103 -3.03 5.71 -28.57
C THR A 103 -2.47 4.42 -29.17
N LYS A 104 -3.10 3.27 -28.90
CA LYS A 104 -2.72 1.97 -29.48
C LYS A 104 -2.83 1.95 -31.01
N ILE A 105 -3.85 2.59 -31.57
CA ILE A 105 -4.04 2.71 -33.03
C ILE A 105 -2.95 3.57 -33.67
N ILE A 106 -2.55 4.66 -33.00
CA ILE A 106 -1.56 5.63 -33.52
C ILE A 106 -0.13 5.09 -33.42
N ARG A 107 0.21 4.46 -32.28
CA ARG A 107 1.56 4.15 -31.80
C ARG A 107 2.59 3.79 -32.89
N ASP A 108 2.28 2.82 -33.74
CA ASP A 108 3.25 2.20 -34.66
C ASP A 108 2.99 2.53 -36.14
N LYS A 109 2.13 3.51 -36.46
CA LYS A 109 1.71 3.80 -37.83
C LYS A 109 2.50 4.93 -38.50
N GLY A 110 3.39 5.60 -37.77
CA GLY A 110 4.17 6.76 -38.22
C GLY A 110 3.33 8.02 -38.40
N THR A 111 2.38 8.01 -39.35
CA THR A 111 1.45 9.13 -39.57
C THR A 111 0.02 8.61 -39.59
N MET A 112 -0.74 8.92 -38.53
CA MET A 112 -2.18 8.76 -38.53
C MET A 112 -2.83 10.10 -38.87
N LEU A 113 -3.60 10.13 -39.96
CA LEU A 113 -4.41 11.30 -40.29
C LEU A 113 -5.78 11.16 -39.61
N GLY A 114 -6.28 12.26 -39.06
CA GLY A 114 -7.56 12.32 -38.35
C GLY A 114 -8.28 13.63 -38.62
N LYS A 115 -9.55 13.68 -38.24
CA LYS A 115 -10.38 14.91 -38.25
C LYS A 115 -11.40 14.85 -37.13
N ILE A 116 -11.73 16.01 -36.55
CA ILE A 116 -12.93 16.20 -35.72
C ILE A 116 -13.99 16.73 -36.68
N GLU A 117 -15.08 15.98 -36.87
CA GLU A 117 -16.12 16.30 -37.86
C GLU A 117 -17.45 16.51 -37.15
N PHE A 118 -18.06 17.68 -37.36
CA PHE A 118 -19.40 17.99 -36.88
C PHE A 118 -20.42 17.69 -37.97
N GLU A 119 -21.65 17.34 -37.57
CA GLU A 119 -22.74 17.11 -38.52
C GLU A 119 -22.96 18.36 -39.39
N GLY A 120 -23.04 18.16 -40.71
CA GLY A 120 -23.17 19.25 -41.68
C GLY A 120 -21.89 20.03 -41.99
N GLN A 121 -20.74 19.69 -41.39
CA GLN A 121 -19.45 20.37 -41.59
C GLN A 121 -18.34 19.40 -42.03
N SER A 122 -18.53 18.74 -43.19
CA SER A 122 -17.55 17.76 -43.64
C SER A 122 -16.24 18.38 -44.12
N VAL A 123 -15.12 17.79 -43.70
CA VAL A 123 -13.76 18.21 -44.08
C VAL A 123 -12.96 17.04 -44.65
N GLY A 124 -12.11 17.33 -45.64
CA GLY A 124 -11.17 16.37 -46.20
C GLY A 124 -9.96 16.15 -45.27
N PHE A 125 -9.36 14.96 -45.33
CA PHE A 125 -8.09 14.71 -44.62
C PHE A 125 -6.96 15.54 -45.23
N MET A 126 -6.11 16.10 -44.37
CA MET A 126 -4.94 16.90 -44.75
C MET A 126 -3.73 16.39 -43.97
N ASP A 127 -2.60 16.19 -44.64
CA ASP A 127 -1.31 15.96 -43.98
C ASP A 127 -0.56 17.29 -43.84
N PRO A 128 -0.49 17.88 -42.63
CA PRO A 128 0.19 19.16 -42.41
C PRO A 128 1.71 19.04 -42.62
N ASN A 129 2.30 17.83 -42.55
CA ASN A 129 3.74 17.65 -42.68
C ASN A 129 4.26 17.89 -44.10
N LYS A 130 3.37 17.99 -45.10
CA LYS A 130 3.73 18.38 -46.47
C LYS A 130 4.04 19.87 -46.58
N GLN A 131 3.63 20.68 -45.61
CA GLN A 131 3.90 22.10 -45.53
C GLN A 131 5.13 22.38 -44.65
N ASN A 132 5.78 23.51 -44.88
CA ASN A 132 6.85 23.98 -44.01
C ASN A 132 6.26 24.66 -42.76
N LEU A 133 5.84 23.86 -41.78
CA LEU A 133 5.20 24.34 -40.55
C LEU A 133 6.10 25.28 -39.72
N ILE A 134 7.42 25.14 -39.83
CA ILE A 134 8.41 26.05 -39.23
C ILE A 134 8.12 27.50 -39.66
N ALA A 135 7.80 27.72 -40.95
CA ALA A 135 7.50 29.05 -41.47
C ALA A 135 6.16 29.61 -40.96
N GLU A 136 5.19 28.75 -40.64
CA GLU A 136 3.90 29.17 -40.13
C GLU A 136 4.01 29.72 -38.71
N VAL A 137 4.80 29.07 -37.86
CA VAL A 137 4.94 29.43 -36.43
C VAL A 137 6.07 30.42 -36.14
N SER A 138 7.11 30.48 -36.97
CA SER A 138 8.21 31.43 -36.79
C SER A 138 7.71 32.88 -36.74
N THR A 139 8.31 33.68 -35.86
CA THR A 139 8.22 35.14 -35.90
C THR A 139 8.49 35.65 -37.31
N LYS A 140 7.79 36.72 -37.69
CA LYS A 140 7.93 37.35 -39.01
C LYS A 140 9.01 38.44 -39.01
N ASP A 141 9.28 39.00 -37.84
CA ASP A 141 10.23 40.09 -37.62
C ASP A 141 11.18 39.77 -36.47
N VAL A 142 12.32 40.45 -36.44
CA VAL A 142 13.27 40.36 -35.34
C VAL A 142 12.69 41.00 -34.08
N LYS A 143 12.72 40.27 -32.96
CA LYS A 143 12.30 40.76 -31.64
C LYS A 143 13.46 40.67 -30.65
N VAL A 144 13.55 41.62 -29.73
CA VAL A 144 14.62 41.68 -28.73
C VAL A 144 14.04 41.55 -27.33
N TYR A 145 14.54 40.58 -26.57
CA TYR A 145 14.14 40.32 -25.18
C TYR A 145 15.35 40.46 -24.24
N GLY A 146 15.13 40.93 -23.01
CA GLY A 146 16.23 41.19 -22.07
C GLY A 146 17.14 42.34 -22.54
N LYS A 147 16.55 43.37 -23.16
CA LYS A 147 17.30 44.50 -23.74
C LYS A 147 18.26 45.12 -22.73
N GLY A 148 19.52 45.29 -23.11
CA GLY A 148 20.59 45.83 -22.26
C GLY A 148 21.38 44.78 -21.49
N ASN A 149 21.00 43.49 -21.57
CA ASN A 149 21.79 42.41 -21.01
C ASN A 149 23.14 42.23 -21.75
N PRO A 150 24.19 41.76 -21.06
CA PRO A 150 25.56 41.81 -21.56
C PRO A 150 25.91 40.77 -22.64
N THR A 151 25.17 39.66 -22.73
CA THR A 151 25.50 38.56 -23.66
C THR A 151 24.52 38.56 -24.82
N LYS A 152 24.97 38.79 -26.05
CA LYS A 152 24.10 38.82 -27.21
C LYS A 152 23.88 37.41 -27.76
N VAL A 153 22.66 36.90 -27.70
CA VAL A 153 22.31 35.57 -28.23
C VAL A 153 21.32 35.73 -29.37
N VAL A 154 21.66 35.21 -30.55
CA VAL A 154 20.69 35.08 -31.65
C VAL A 154 19.91 33.79 -31.42
N ALA A 155 18.58 33.89 -31.33
CA ALA A 155 17.69 32.74 -31.25
C ALA A 155 16.93 32.62 -32.57
N VAL A 156 17.19 31.55 -33.33
CA VAL A 156 16.47 31.26 -34.57
C VAL A 156 15.15 30.59 -34.23
N ASP A 157 14.05 31.27 -34.55
CA ASP A 157 12.72 30.82 -34.22
C ASP A 157 12.22 29.77 -35.22
N CYS A 158 12.16 28.51 -34.79
CA CYS A 158 11.53 27.43 -35.55
C CYS A 158 10.24 26.94 -34.86
N GLY A 159 9.54 27.84 -34.15
CA GLY A 159 8.49 27.50 -33.19
C GLY A 159 9.05 27.39 -31.78
N ILE A 160 9.81 28.40 -31.35
CA ILE A 160 10.41 28.44 -30.01
C ILE A 160 9.32 28.53 -28.93
N LYS A 161 9.57 27.89 -27.78
CA LYS A 161 8.75 28.05 -26.57
C LYS A 161 9.23 29.22 -25.73
N ASN A 162 8.30 29.94 -25.11
CA ASN A 162 8.60 31.11 -24.29
C ASN A 162 9.64 30.82 -23.20
N ASN A 163 9.61 29.63 -22.58
CA ASN A 163 10.53 29.31 -21.50
C ASN A 163 12.01 29.26 -21.94
N VAL A 164 12.32 28.98 -23.21
CA VAL A 164 13.70 29.11 -23.73
C VAL A 164 14.18 30.56 -23.58
N ILE A 165 13.35 31.52 -23.98
CA ILE A 165 13.68 32.95 -23.91
C ILE A 165 13.82 33.38 -22.44
N ARG A 166 12.90 32.96 -21.57
CA ARG A 166 12.96 33.26 -20.13
C ARG A 166 14.28 32.77 -19.51
N LEU A 167 14.69 31.54 -19.82
CA LEU A 167 15.92 30.94 -19.27
C LEU A 167 17.20 31.59 -19.80
N LEU A 168 17.23 32.02 -21.06
CA LEU A 168 18.33 32.79 -21.63
C LEU A 168 18.45 34.17 -20.97
N VAL A 169 17.34 34.92 -20.90
CA VAL A 169 17.34 36.28 -20.32
C VAL A 169 17.72 36.25 -18.84
N LYS A 170 17.21 35.27 -18.08
CA LYS A 170 17.56 35.05 -16.66
C LYS A 170 19.06 34.83 -16.44
N ARG A 171 19.78 34.31 -17.44
CA ARG A 171 21.24 34.08 -17.42
C ARG A 171 22.04 35.25 -18.00
N GLY A 172 21.39 36.36 -18.30
CA GLY A 172 22.03 37.59 -18.77
C GLY A 172 22.20 37.68 -20.28
N ALA A 173 21.35 37.00 -21.06
CA ALA A 173 21.29 37.22 -22.51
C ALA A 173 20.37 38.38 -22.90
N GLU A 174 20.83 39.21 -23.83
CA GLU A 174 19.96 39.98 -24.74
C GLU A 174 19.66 39.08 -25.93
N VAL A 175 18.42 38.59 -26.00
CA VAL A 175 17.99 37.59 -26.97
C VAL A 175 17.43 38.29 -28.19
N HIS A 176 18.08 38.10 -29.34
CA HIS A 176 17.62 38.52 -30.67
C HIS A 176 16.88 37.36 -31.32
N LEU A 177 15.57 37.29 -31.12
CA LEU A 177 14.72 36.29 -31.75
C LEU A 177 14.52 36.66 -33.22
N VAL A 178 15.03 35.82 -34.13
CA VAL A 178 15.00 36.08 -35.58
C VAL A 178 14.09 35.07 -36.31
N PRO A 179 13.48 35.46 -37.44
CA PRO A 179 12.75 34.53 -38.29
C PRO A 179 13.59 33.32 -38.71
N TRP A 180 12.96 32.16 -38.89
CA TRP A 180 13.62 30.91 -39.28
C TRP A 180 14.53 31.02 -40.52
N ASN A 181 14.17 31.88 -41.48
CA ASN A 181 14.90 32.11 -42.72
C ASN A 181 15.78 33.37 -42.71
N HIS A 182 15.92 34.04 -41.57
CA HIS A 182 16.76 35.23 -41.44
C HIS A 182 18.23 34.88 -41.72
N ASP A 183 18.95 35.78 -42.40
CA ASP A 183 20.39 35.61 -42.61
C ASP A 183 21.18 36.14 -41.41
N PHE A 184 21.33 35.28 -40.40
CA PHE A 184 22.13 35.57 -39.22
C PHE A 184 23.64 35.37 -39.43
N THR A 185 24.09 34.91 -40.60
CA THR A 185 25.47 34.42 -40.79
C THR A 185 26.52 35.52 -40.59
N LYS A 186 26.14 36.79 -40.84
CA LYS A 186 26.99 37.99 -40.68
C LYS A 186 26.66 38.82 -39.45
N MET A 187 25.65 38.42 -38.66
CA MET A 187 25.33 39.14 -37.42
C MET A 187 26.43 38.92 -36.38
N GLU A 188 26.73 39.97 -35.62
CA GLU A 188 27.53 39.84 -34.40
C GLU A 188 26.66 39.29 -33.27
N TYR A 189 27.15 38.25 -32.61
CA TYR A 189 26.53 37.62 -31.45
C TYR A 189 27.61 36.87 -30.66
N ASP A 190 27.35 36.61 -29.39
CA ASP A 190 28.23 35.83 -28.52
C ASP A 190 27.88 34.34 -28.56
N GLY A 191 26.61 34.01 -28.89
CA GLY A 191 26.13 32.65 -29.08
C GLY A 191 24.94 32.57 -30.03
N LEU A 192 24.77 31.39 -30.64
CA LEU A 192 23.67 31.07 -31.55
C LEU A 192 22.83 29.93 -30.96
N LEU A 193 21.53 30.14 -30.85
CA LEU A 193 20.57 29.12 -30.43
C LEU A 193 19.54 28.87 -31.54
N ILE A 194 19.19 27.61 -31.75
CA ILE A 194 18.14 27.20 -32.69
C ILE A 194 17.15 26.34 -31.92
N ALA A 195 15.89 26.76 -31.86
CA ALA A 195 14.85 26.02 -31.13
C ALA A 195 13.56 26.00 -31.93
N GLY A 196 12.86 24.87 -31.88
CA GLY A 196 11.60 24.71 -32.61
C GLY A 196 10.86 23.45 -32.23
N GLY A 197 9.77 23.21 -32.96
CA GLY A 197 8.87 22.08 -32.71
C GLY A 197 8.28 21.42 -33.96
N PRO A 198 7.52 22.14 -34.81
CA PRO A 198 6.65 21.46 -35.77
C PRO A 198 7.33 21.16 -37.12
N GLY A 199 6.87 20.08 -37.75
CA GLY A 199 7.07 19.81 -39.17
C GLY A 199 8.35 19.08 -39.54
N ASN A 200 8.53 18.88 -40.84
CA ASN A 200 9.70 18.20 -41.39
C ASN A 200 10.87 19.19 -41.52
N PRO A 201 11.99 19.00 -40.79
CA PRO A 201 13.12 19.94 -40.82
C PRO A 201 13.76 20.03 -42.21
N ALA A 202 13.65 18.99 -43.05
CA ALA A 202 14.21 18.97 -44.40
C ALA A 202 13.56 20.01 -45.34
N LEU A 203 12.37 20.53 -45.00
CA LEU A 203 11.70 21.58 -45.76
C LEU A 203 12.27 22.99 -45.47
N ALA A 204 13.02 23.17 -44.39
CA ALA A 204 13.62 24.45 -43.99
C ALA A 204 14.99 24.71 -44.67
N GLN A 205 15.07 24.51 -45.99
CA GLN A 205 16.33 24.63 -46.74
C GLN A 205 17.09 25.95 -46.53
N PRO A 206 16.45 27.14 -46.55
CA PRO A 206 17.15 28.39 -46.25
C PRO A 206 17.91 28.39 -44.92
N LEU A 207 17.29 27.84 -43.86
CA LEU A 207 17.91 27.72 -42.55
C LEU A 207 19.07 26.74 -42.56
N ILE A 208 18.88 25.55 -43.13
CA ILE A 208 19.94 24.53 -43.24
C ILE A 208 21.18 25.12 -43.92
N GLN A 209 20.98 25.89 -45.01
CA GLN A 209 22.09 26.54 -45.71
C GLN A 209 22.77 27.63 -44.86
N ASN A 210 22.01 28.41 -44.09
CA ASN A 210 22.58 29.44 -43.20
C ASN A 210 23.40 28.82 -42.06
N VAL A 211 22.90 27.75 -41.43
CA VAL A 211 23.66 27.01 -40.41
C VAL A 211 24.89 26.37 -41.02
N LYS A 212 24.77 25.76 -42.21
CA LYS A 212 25.90 25.15 -42.92
C LYS A 212 27.03 26.16 -43.17
N LYS A 213 26.70 27.39 -43.61
CA LYS A 213 27.67 28.48 -43.75
C LYS A 213 28.39 28.80 -42.43
N VAL A 214 27.68 28.77 -41.29
CA VAL A 214 28.32 28.96 -39.97
C VAL A 214 29.27 27.80 -39.65
N LEU A 215 28.84 26.55 -39.85
CA LEU A 215 29.65 25.36 -39.56
C LEU A 215 30.94 25.28 -40.40
N GLU A 216 30.85 25.65 -41.69
CA GLU A 216 31.97 25.66 -42.65
C GLU A 216 32.89 26.88 -42.48
N SER A 217 32.46 27.91 -41.74
CA SER A 217 33.27 29.10 -41.48
C SER A 217 34.23 28.93 -40.28
N ASP A 218 35.07 29.96 -40.10
CA ASP A 218 35.98 30.10 -38.95
C ASP A 218 35.29 30.59 -37.67
N ARG A 219 33.96 30.79 -37.69
CA ARG A 219 33.17 31.19 -36.51
C ARG A 219 33.28 30.13 -35.41
N LYS A 220 33.34 30.61 -34.16
CA LYS A 220 33.57 29.79 -32.95
C LYS A 220 32.61 30.13 -31.81
N GLU A 221 31.67 31.02 -32.06
CA GLU A 221 30.57 31.33 -31.17
C GLU A 221 29.80 30.05 -30.86
N PRO A 222 29.53 29.72 -29.59
CA PRO A 222 28.82 28.50 -29.24
C PRO A 222 27.48 28.38 -29.96
N LEU A 223 27.16 27.16 -30.40
CA LEU A 223 25.89 26.81 -31.03
C LEU A 223 25.15 25.81 -30.15
N PHE A 224 23.91 26.12 -29.81
CA PHE A 224 23.02 25.24 -29.06
C PHE A 224 21.71 24.98 -29.81
N GLY A 225 21.50 23.74 -30.25
CA GLY A 225 20.26 23.29 -30.89
C GLY A 225 19.31 22.59 -29.91
N ILE A 226 18.02 22.91 -29.94
CA ILE A 226 16.96 22.26 -29.15
C ILE A 226 15.90 21.68 -30.09
N SER A 227 15.60 20.39 -29.95
CA SER A 227 14.63 19.63 -30.76
C SER A 227 14.85 19.80 -32.26
N THR A 228 14.06 20.63 -32.95
CA THR A 228 14.30 21.03 -34.35
C THR A 228 15.73 21.56 -34.56
N GLY A 229 16.31 22.23 -33.57
CA GLY A 229 17.70 22.68 -33.62
C GLY A 229 18.72 21.55 -33.75
N ASN A 230 18.50 20.40 -33.09
CA ASN A 230 19.34 19.21 -33.26
C ASN A 230 19.26 18.68 -34.69
N LEU A 231 18.04 18.56 -35.21
CA LEU A 231 17.76 18.08 -36.57
C LEU A 231 18.37 19.00 -37.64
N ILE A 232 18.17 20.31 -37.53
CA ILE A 232 18.71 21.31 -38.46
C ILE A 232 20.23 21.33 -38.42
N THR A 233 20.83 21.28 -37.22
CA THR A 233 22.29 21.25 -37.06
C THR A 233 22.89 19.98 -37.68
N GLY A 234 22.26 18.83 -37.43
CA GLY A 234 22.65 17.56 -38.05
C GLY A 234 22.56 17.60 -39.58
N LEU A 235 21.44 18.08 -40.14
CA LEU A 235 21.27 18.24 -41.59
C LEU A 235 22.32 19.19 -42.20
N ALA A 236 22.60 20.31 -41.52
CA ALA A 236 23.62 21.27 -41.97
C ALA A 236 25.04 20.69 -41.92
N ALA A 237 25.31 19.81 -40.95
CA ALA A 237 26.56 19.06 -40.85
C ALA A 237 26.68 17.94 -41.90
N GLY A 238 25.56 17.48 -42.46
CA GLY A 238 25.50 16.42 -43.48
C GLY A 238 24.91 15.08 -43.00
N ALA A 239 24.35 15.02 -41.80
CA ALA A 239 23.56 13.88 -41.34
C ALA A 239 22.19 13.84 -42.03
N LYS A 240 21.43 12.76 -41.82
CA LYS A 240 20.08 12.58 -42.37
C LYS A 240 19.02 12.67 -41.27
N THR A 241 17.81 13.03 -41.66
CA THR A 241 16.62 12.93 -40.80
C THR A 241 15.60 11.98 -41.41
N TYR A 242 14.78 11.37 -40.55
CA TYR A 242 13.69 10.49 -40.98
C TYR A 242 12.45 10.74 -40.12
N LYS A 243 11.27 10.42 -40.65
CA LYS A 243 10.03 10.44 -39.89
C LYS A 243 9.95 9.16 -39.07
N MET A 244 9.73 9.29 -37.77
CA MET A 244 9.65 8.16 -36.87
C MET A 244 8.33 7.41 -37.08
N SER A 245 8.37 6.08 -37.00
CA SER A 245 7.15 5.26 -36.93
C SER A 245 6.46 5.41 -35.57
N MET A 246 7.26 5.54 -34.51
CA MET A 246 6.84 5.79 -33.14
C MET A 246 7.50 7.09 -32.67
N PRO A 247 6.74 8.19 -32.54
CA PRO A 247 7.29 9.48 -32.14
C PRO A 247 7.54 9.54 -30.63
N ASN A 248 8.59 10.25 -30.18
CA ASN A 248 8.80 10.49 -28.76
C ASN A 248 8.00 11.72 -28.32
N ARG A 249 6.90 11.46 -27.59
CA ARG A 249 5.96 12.48 -27.08
C ARG A 249 5.58 12.16 -25.65
N GLY A 250 6.21 12.82 -24.69
CA GLY A 250 5.98 12.55 -23.28
C GLY A 250 6.85 13.42 -22.37
N GLN A 251 6.60 13.32 -21.08
CA GLN A 251 7.36 14.00 -20.01
C GLN A 251 8.25 13.03 -19.22
N ASN A 252 8.24 11.76 -19.61
CA ASN A 252 8.87 10.63 -18.95
C ASN A 252 9.95 9.97 -19.82
N GLN A 253 10.47 10.67 -20.84
CA GLN A 253 11.37 10.08 -21.84
C GLN A 253 12.80 9.98 -21.29
N PRO A 254 13.34 8.77 -21.10
CA PRO A 254 14.67 8.59 -20.51
C PRO A 254 15.75 8.75 -21.59
N VAL A 255 16.74 9.58 -21.30
CA VAL A 255 17.93 9.74 -22.15
C VAL A 255 19.20 9.44 -21.36
N LEU A 256 20.18 8.85 -22.04
CA LEU A 256 21.50 8.55 -21.46
C LEU A 256 22.56 9.44 -22.11
N ASN A 257 23.35 10.13 -21.29
CA ASN A 257 24.55 10.79 -21.75
C ASN A 257 25.63 9.75 -22.07
N ILE A 258 26.00 9.64 -23.34
CA ILE A 258 26.93 8.61 -23.83
C ILE A 258 28.33 8.79 -23.24
N THR A 259 28.71 10.02 -22.89
CA THR A 259 30.07 10.33 -22.44
C THR A 259 30.34 9.92 -21.00
N ASN A 260 29.32 9.99 -20.14
CA ASN A 260 29.49 9.81 -18.69
C ASN A 260 28.49 8.87 -18.04
N ARG A 261 27.58 8.26 -18.83
CA ARG A 261 26.57 7.27 -18.41
C ARG A 261 25.49 7.80 -17.46
N GLN A 262 25.38 9.10 -17.25
CA GLN A 262 24.27 9.67 -16.48
C GLN A 262 22.97 9.61 -17.27
N ALA A 263 21.88 9.21 -16.61
CA ALA A 263 20.54 9.21 -17.17
C ALA A 263 19.75 10.44 -16.72
N PHE A 264 18.85 10.92 -17.58
CA PHE A 264 17.95 12.04 -17.30
C PHE A 264 16.56 11.72 -17.83
N ILE A 265 15.53 12.19 -17.13
CA ILE A 265 14.15 12.17 -17.63
C ILE A 265 13.88 13.49 -18.36
N THR A 266 13.23 13.41 -19.51
CA THR A 266 13.09 14.56 -20.41
C THR A 266 11.68 14.72 -20.95
N ALA A 267 11.33 15.97 -21.26
CA ALA A 267 10.17 16.32 -22.06
C ALA A 267 10.52 16.30 -23.54
N GLN A 268 9.76 15.56 -24.33
CA GLN A 268 9.94 15.43 -25.78
C GLN A 268 8.62 15.58 -26.51
N ASN A 269 8.68 16.19 -27.69
CA ASN A 269 7.55 16.36 -28.57
C ASN A 269 7.99 16.44 -30.04
N HIS A 270 8.55 15.35 -30.58
CA HIS A 270 9.01 15.30 -31.97
C HIS A 270 8.57 14.01 -32.68
N GLY A 271 8.38 14.10 -34.00
CA GLY A 271 8.08 12.96 -34.87
C GLY A 271 9.11 12.73 -35.98
N TYR A 272 10.19 13.50 -35.97
CA TYR A 272 11.35 13.31 -36.82
C TYR A 272 12.57 13.14 -35.93
N ALA A 273 13.50 12.29 -36.34
CA ALA A 273 14.75 12.01 -35.63
C ALA A 273 15.94 12.14 -36.58
N LEU A 274 17.13 12.29 -36.00
CA LEU A 274 18.39 12.26 -36.71
C LEU A 274 18.86 10.81 -36.86
N ASP A 275 19.41 10.46 -38.03
CA ASP A 275 20.10 9.18 -38.22
C ASP A 275 21.33 9.12 -37.31
N SER A 276 21.52 7.99 -36.62
CA SER A 276 22.64 7.76 -35.72
C SER A 276 24.00 7.81 -36.42
N THR A 277 24.03 7.70 -37.75
CA THR A 277 25.23 7.86 -38.58
C THR A 277 25.56 9.34 -38.78
N LEU A 278 26.55 9.83 -38.03
CA LEU A 278 26.97 11.22 -38.08
C LEU A 278 28.19 11.44 -39.00
N PRO A 279 28.32 12.62 -39.64
CA PRO A 279 29.47 12.98 -40.45
C PRO A 279 30.73 13.20 -39.59
N ALA A 280 31.91 13.16 -40.23
CA ALA A 280 33.19 13.32 -39.54
C ALA A 280 33.25 14.63 -38.71
N GLY A 281 33.83 14.54 -37.51
CA GLY A 281 33.92 15.65 -36.56
C GLY A 281 32.68 15.81 -35.66
N TRP A 282 31.64 14.99 -35.84
CA TRP A 282 30.45 14.96 -34.99
C TRP A 282 30.30 13.63 -34.25
N LYS A 283 29.80 13.70 -33.02
CA LYS A 283 29.52 12.55 -32.16
C LYS A 283 28.12 12.65 -31.55
N PRO A 284 27.47 11.51 -31.28
CA PRO A 284 26.24 11.52 -30.50
C PRO A 284 26.57 11.94 -29.06
N LEU A 285 25.69 12.73 -28.46
CA LEU A 285 25.84 13.23 -27.09
C LEU A 285 24.89 12.49 -26.14
N PHE A 286 23.62 12.40 -26.51
CA PHE A 286 22.59 11.66 -25.79
C PHE A 286 21.96 10.60 -26.70
N VAL A 287 21.43 9.55 -26.08
CA VAL A 287 20.66 8.48 -26.73
C VAL A 287 19.41 8.15 -25.92
N ASN A 288 18.31 7.84 -26.59
CA ASN A 288 17.07 7.43 -25.94
C ASN A 288 17.26 6.02 -25.34
N VAL A 289 16.91 5.81 -24.08
CA VAL A 289 17.09 4.51 -23.43
C VAL A 289 16.07 3.48 -23.92
N ASN A 290 14.87 3.92 -24.33
CA ASN A 290 13.80 3.03 -24.78
C ASN A 290 14.04 2.51 -26.20
N ASP A 291 14.28 3.41 -27.17
CA ASP A 291 14.30 3.07 -28.60
C ASP A 291 15.65 3.29 -29.31
N GLN A 292 16.67 3.73 -28.56
CA GLN A 292 18.04 3.95 -29.03
C GLN A 292 18.19 5.02 -30.12
N THR A 293 17.17 5.86 -30.32
CA THR A 293 17.25 6.99 -31.24
C THR A 293 18.18 8.10 -30.73
N ASN A 294 18.64 8.96 -31.64
CA ASN A 294 19.56 10.04 -31.29
C ASN A 294 18.84 11.13 -30.48
N GLU A 295 19.42 11.48 -29.33
CA GLU A 295 18.87 12.51 -28.44
C GLU A 295 19.74 13.76 -28.34
N GLY A 296 20.80 13.81 -29.14
CA GLY A 296 21.69 14.96 -29.21
C GLY A 296 23.00 14.65 -29.91
N ILE A 297 23.65 15.70 -30.38
CA ILE A 297 24.93 15.65 -31.08
C ILE A 297 25.90 16.70 -30.53
N MET A 298 27.18 16.48 -30.74
CA MET A 298 28.24 17.44 -30.43
C MET A 298 29.33 17.41 -31.49
N HIS A 299 29.96 18.57 -31.72
CA HIS A 299 31.20 18.63 -32.48
C HIS A 299 32.39 18.23 -31.57
N GLU A 300 33.38 17.53 -32.12
CA GLU A 300 34.51 17.01 -31.35
C GLU A 300 35.39 18.10 -30.71
N SER A 301 35.61 19.21 -31.43
CA SER A 301 36.49 20.32 -31.00
C SER A 301 35.84 21.71 -30.91
N LYS A 302 34.75 21.98 -31.62
CA LYS A 302 34.05 23.27 -31.63
C LYS A 302 32.97 23.28 -30.54
N PRO A 303 32.57 24.44 -29.99
CA PRO A 303 31.54 24.56 -28.97
C PRO A 303 30.12 24.44 -29.55
N PHE A 304 29.89 23.44 -30.40
CA PHE A 304 28.61 23.21 -31.07
C PHE A 304 27.98 21.93 -30.53
N PHE A 305 26.73 22.02 -30.11
CA PHE A 305 25.97 20.87 -29.65
C PHE A 305 24.46 21.06 -29.89
N GLY A 306 23.74 19.94 -29.93
CA GLY A 306 22.30 19.91 -30.01
C GLY A 306 21.73 18.84 -29.11
N VAL A 307 20.51 19.03 -28.65
CA VAL A 307 19.69 18.05 -27.93
C VAL A 307 18.32 17.93 -28.59
N GLN A 308 17.80 16.72 -28.65
CA GLN A 308 16.54 16.42 -29.33
C GLN A 308 15.32 16.66 -28.41
N PHE A 309 15.53 16.60 -27.10
CA PHE A 309 14.55 16.94 -26.06
C PHE A 309 14.53 18.44 -25.72
N HIS A 310 13.60 18.82 -24.85
CA HIS A 310 13.34 20.21 -24.44
C HIS A 310 13.82 20.49 -23.01
N PRO A 311 15.06 20.99 -22.79
CA PRO A 311 15.57 21.28 -21.45
C PRO A 311 14.87 22.47 -20.78
N GLU A 312 14.14 23.28 -21.54
CA GLU A 312 13.28 24.33 -21.00
C GLU A 312 11.96 23.79 -20.43
N VAL A 313 11.59 22.55 -20.74
CA VAL A 313 10.34 21.89 -20.32
C VAL A 313 9.11 22.80 -20.42
N SER A 314 8.26 22.88 -19.40
CA SER A 314 7.01 23.64 -19.43
C SER A 314 6.04 23.09 -20.49
N PRO A 315 5.43 21.92 -20.24
CA PRO A 315 5.52 21.09 -19.03
C PRO A 315 6.69 20.09 -19.06
N GLY A 316 6.98 19.45 -17.92
CA GLY A 316 7.96 18.36 -17.80
C GLY A 316 9.07 18.57 -16.75
N PRO A 317 9.98 17.58 -16.60
CA PRO A 317 11.00 17.53 -15.54
C PRO A 317 12.17 18.51 -15.78
N THR A 318 12.54 19.30 -14.77
CA THR A 318 13.59 20.34 -14.87
C THR A 318 15.02 19.81 -14.86
N ASP A 319 15.22 18.51 -15.04
CA ASP A 319 16.47 17.78 -14.77
C ASP A 319 17.62 18.15 -15.72
N THR A 320 17.30 18.77 -16.86
CA THR A 320 18.27 19.11 -17.92
C THR A 320 18.46 20.62 -18.13
N GLU A 321 17.99 21.47 -17.21
CA GLU A 321 18.17 22.94 -17.30
C GLU A 321 19.66 23.34 -17.31
N TYR A 322 20.54 22.52 -16.74
CA TYR A 322 22.00 22.75 -16.70
C TYR A 322 22.64 22.92 -18.10
N LEU A 323 21.97 22.49 -19.16
CA LEU A 323 22.43 22.68 -20.55
C LEU A 323 22.47 24.17 -20.93
N PHE A 324 21.59 25.00 -20.37
CA PHE A 324 21.68 26.45 -20.50
C PHE A 324 22.94 26.98 -19.80
N ASP A 325 23.26 26.51 -18.59
CA ASP A 325 24.49 26.91 -17.89
C ASP A 325 25.75 26.46 -18.65
N SER A 326 25.69 25.29 -19.28
CA SER A 326 26.74 24.78 -20.16
C SER A 326 26.96 25.70 -21.37
N PHE A 327 25.87 26.13 -22.02
CA PHE A 327 25.93 27.07 -23.15
C PHE A 327 26.58 28.41 -22.77
N PHE A 328 26.16 29.04 -21.67
CA PHE A 328 26.77 30.29 -21.20
C PHE A 328 28.22 30.10 -20.74
N SER A 329 28.57 28.92 -20.19
CA SER A 329 29.95 28.59 -19.85
C SER A 329 30.85 28.52 -21.08
N LEU A 330 30.35 27.97 -22.20
CA LEU A 330 31.06 27.97 -23.48
C LEU A 330 31.30 29.38 -24.00
N ILE A 331 30.28 30.26 -23.89
CA ILE A 331 30.40 31.67 -24.32
C ILE A 331 31.47 32.38 -23.49
N LYS A 332 31.42 32.22 -22.16
CA LYS A 332 32.34 32.87 -21.23
C LYS A 332 33.79 32.37 -21.35
N LYS A 333 34.00 31.06 -21.52
CA LYS A 333 35.35 30.47 -21.61
C LYS A 333 36.02 30.72 -22.97
N GLY A 334 35.25 30.76 -24.07
CA GLY A 334 35.77 31.02 -25.40
C GLY A 334 36.65 29.89 -25.99
N LYS A 335 37.59 30.27 -26.86
CA LYS A 335 38.30 29.39 -27.82
C LYS A 335 38.91 28.13 -27.16
N GLY A 336 38.61 26.97 -27.74
CA GLY A 336 39.21 25.67 -27.37
C GLY A 336 38.40 24.85 -26.36
N THR A 337 37.23 25.36 -25.93
CA THR A 337 36.34 24.65 -24.99
C THR A 337 35.37 23.73 -25.74
N THR A 338 35.26 22.47 -25.30
CA THR A 338 34.29 21.49 -25.83
C THR A 338 33.10 21.35 -24.90
N ILE A 339 31.95 20.88 -25.40
CA ILE A 339 30.75 20.66 -24.56
C ILE A 339 31.04 19.73 -23.38
N THR A 340 31.78 18.64 -23.58
CA THR A 340 32.12 17.69 -22.51
C THR A 340 32.87 18.34 -21.34
N SER A 341 33.63 19.41 -21.59
CA SER A 341 34.40 20.11 -20.55
C SER A 341 33.56 21.02 -19.65
N VAL A 342 32.30 21.26 -20.00
CA VAL A 342 31.35 22.10 -19.23
C VAL A 342 30.12 21.34 -18.75
N LEU A 343 29.96 20.07 -19.13
CA LEU A 343 28.90 19.22 -18.61
C LEU A 343 29.16 18.84 -17.13
N PRO A 344 28.10 18.55 -16.36
CA PRO A 344 28.24 17.97 -15.03
C PRO A 344 29.11 16.71 -15.07
N LYS A 345 29.98 16.58 -14.07
CA LYS A 345 30.75 15.35 -13.86
C LYS A 345 29.93 14.43 -12.94
N PRO A 346 29.96 13.11 -13.15
CA PRO A 346 29.33 12.17 -12.24
C PRO A 346 29.85 12.37 -10.81
N ALA A 347 28.94 12.59 -9.86
CA ALA A 347 29.29 12.74 -8.45
C ALA A 347 29.55 11.37 -7.79
N LEU A 348 28.85 10.34 -8.26
CA LEU A 348 29.03 8.95 -7.90
C LEU A 348 29.35 8.12 -9.14
N VAL A 349 30.04 7.00 -8.94
CA VAL A 349 30.28 5.97 -9.95
C VAL A 349 29.95 4.64 -9.30
N ALA A 350 28.96 3.92 -9.81
CA ALA A 350 28.52 2.66 -9.25
C ALA A 350 29.64 1.61 -9.39
N SER A 351 30.26 1.28 -8.26
CA SER A 351 30.98 0.02 -8.11
C SER A 351 29.99 -1.01 -7.57
N ARG A 352 29.79 -2.11 -8.29
CA ARG A 352 28.92 -3.20 -7.83
C ARG A 352 29.44 -3.74 -6.49
N VAL A 353 28.58 -3.80 -5.48
CA VAL A 353 28.92 -4.39 -4.19
C VAL A 353 28.97 -5.91 -4.33
N GLU A 354 30.06 -6.53 -3.86
CA GLU A 354 30.16 -7.98 -3.77
C GLU A 354 29.52 -8.46 -2.46
N VAL A 355 28.51 -9.33 -2.62
CA VAL A 355 27.79 -10.02 -1.56
C VAL A 355 27.46 -11.44 -1.98
N SER A 356 27.51 -12.37 -1.03
CA SER A 356 27.28 -13.80 -1.26
C SER A 356 26.11 -14.35 -0.45
N LYS A 357 25.84 -13.77 0.73
CA LYS A 357 24.73 -14.13 1.60
C LYS A 357 24.16 -12.90 2.30
N VAL A 358 22.88 -12.65 2.07
CA VAL A 358 22.17 -11.49 2.61
C VAL A 358 21.14 -11.91 3.66
N LEU A 359 21.18 -11.25 4.81
CA LEU A 359 20.14 -11.32 5.83
C LEU A 359 19.08 -10.24 5.55
N ILE A 360 17.82 -10.63 5.48
CA ILE A 360 16.66 -9.76 5.27
C ILE A 360 15.82 -9.79 6.54
N LEU A 361 15.51 -8.61 7.08
CA LEU A 361 14.65 -8.47 8.25
C LEU A 361 13.21 -8.15 7.81
N GLY A 362 12.27 -9.03 8.16
CA GLY A 362 10.83 -8.82 7.98
C GLY A 362 10.22 -7.89 9.04
N SER A 363 8.91 -7.63 8.92
CA SER A 363 8.21 -6.64 9.75
C SER A 363 7.90 -7.08 11.19
N GLY A 364 7.91 -8.38 11.48
CA GLY A 364 7.32 -8.91 12.70
C GLY A 364 5.84 -9.24 12.52
N GLY A 365 5.06 -9.21 13.62
CA GLY A 365 3.60 -9.31 13.53
C GLY A 365 2.96 -8.02 13.01
N LEU A 366 1.82 -8.13 12.33
CA LEU A 366 1.11 -6.97 11.76
C LEU A 366 0.49 -6.10 12.85
N SER A 367 0.66 -4.78 12.71
CA SER A 367 0.09 -3.77 13.59
C SER A 367 -0.41 -2.57 12.78
N ILE A 368 -1.31 -1.76 13.34
CA ILE A 368 -1.80 -0.55 12.65
C ILE A 368 -0.60 0.32 12.25
N GLY A 369 -0.56 0.79 11.01
CA GLY A 369 0.55 1.57 10.45
C GLY A 369 1.77 0.75 10.03
N GLN A 370 1.85 -0.55 10.34
CA GLN A 370 2.90 -1.44 9.85
C GLN A 370 2.29 -2.81 9.50
N ALA A 371 1.76 -2.93 8.28
CA ALA A 371 0.85 -4.00 7.88
C ALA A 371 1.48 -4.96 6.84
N GLY A 372 0.70 -5.37 5.83
CA GLY A 372 1.09 -6.39 4.86
C GLY A 372 2.07 -5.91 3.78
N GLU A 373 2.25 -4.60 3.60
CA GLU A 373 3.09 -4.00 2.57
C GLU A 373 4.56 -4.49 2.63
N PHE A 374 5.02 -4.85 3.83
CA PHE A 374 6.38 -5.35 4.07
C PHE A 374 6.52 -6.85 3.76
N ASP A 375 5.43 -7.61 3.78
CA ASP A 375 5.43 -9.01 3.32
C ASP A 375 5.73 -9.07 1.82
N TYR A 376 5.03 -8.22 1.06
CA TYR A 376 5.27 -8.02 -0.36
C TYR A 376 6.68 -7.51 -0.64
N SER A 377 7.09 -6.40 -0.02
CA SER A 377 8.38 -5.76 -0.27
C SER A 377 9.56 -6.69 0.04
N GLY A 378 9.50 -7.40 1.17
CA GLY A 378 10.54 -8.35 1.54
C GLY A 378 10.59 -9.58 0.63
N SER A 379 9.45 -10.02 0.09
CA SER A 379 9.38 -11.10 -0.91
C SER A 379 10.01 -10.71 -2.25
N GLN A 380 9.82 -9.45 -2.69
CA GLN A 380 10.49 -8.91 -3.89
C GLN A 380 12.01 -8.81 -3.70
N ALA A 381 12.45 -8.39 -2.51
CA ALA A 381 13.88 -8.33 -2.18
C ALA A 381 14.54 -9.72 -2.30
N VAL A 382 13.88 -10.78 -1.84
CA VAL A 382 14.37 -12.16 -1.99
C VAL A 382 14.46 -12.55 -3.47
N LYS A 383 13.43 -12.26 -4.27
CA LYS A 383 13.43 -12.55 -5.71
C LYS A 383 14.61 -11.90 -6.42
N ALA A 384 14.82 -10.61 -6.19
CA ALA A 384 15.94 -9.85 -6.77
C ALA A 384 17.30 -10.45 -6.37
N MET A 385 17.47 -10.84 -5.10
CA MET A 385 18.72 -11.47 -4.64
C MET A 385 18.95 -12.82 -5.31
N LYS A 386 17.91 -13.63 -5.50
CA LYS A 386 18.02 -14.93 -6.17
C LYS A 386 18.34 -14.81 -7.65
N GLU A 387 17.76 -13.84 -8.36
CA GLU A 387 18.09 -13.54 -9.76
C GLU A 387 19.58 -13.18 -9.93
N GLU A 388 20.15 -12.50 -8.93
CA GLU A 388 21.58 -12.15 -8.88
C GLU A 388 22.48 -13.22 -8.24
N ASN A 389 21.96 -14.44 -8.01
CA ASN A 389 22.66 -15.59 -7.43
C ASN A 389 23.21 -15.35 -6.00
N VAL A 390 22.52 -14.53 -5.20
CA VAL A 390 22.86 -14.23 -3.80
C VAL A 390 22.03 -15.12 -2.87
N LYS A 391 22.68 -15.76 -1.89
CA LYS A 391 21.98 -16.56 -0.89
C LYS A 391 21.17 -15.67 0.06
N THR A 392 20.01 -16.12 0.47
CA THR A 392 19.06 -15.32 1.24
C THR A 392 18.71 -15.99 2.57
N VAL A 393 18.84 -15.23 3.66
CA VAL A 393 18.35 -15.60 4.99
C VAL A 393 17.27 -14.60 5.37
N LEU A 394 16.09 -15.09 5.76
CA LEU A 394 14.99 -14.25 6.20
C LEU A 394 14.72 -14.46 7.69
N MET A 395 14.57 -13.37 8.43
CA MET A 395 14.00 -13.40 9.78
C MET A 395 12.62 -12.74 9.76
N ASN A 396 11.59 -13.51 10.12
CA ASN A 396 10.24 -12.99 10.35
C ASN A 396 9.46 -13.93 11.28
N PRO A 397 9.03 -13.49 12.48
CA PRO A 397 8.23 -14.32 13.39
C PRO A 397 6.77 -14.47 12.99
N ASN A 398 6.27 -13.70 11.99
CA ASN A 398 4.92 -13.86 11.50
C ASN A 398 4.80 -15.12 10.62
N ILE A 399 4.10 -16.12 11.14
CA ILE A 399 3.89 -17.40 10.48
C ILE A 399 2.84 -17.34 9.37
N ALA A 400 1.91 -16.39 9.44
CA ALA A 400 0.91 -16.18 8.41
C ALA A 400 1.45 -15.42 7.21
N SER A 401 2.67 -14.88 7.29
CA SER A 401 3.30 -14.17 6.19
C SER A 401 3.59 -15.08 4.99
N VAL A 402 3.31 -14.58 3.78
CA VAL A 402 3.67 -15.23 2.51
C VAL A 402 5.18 -15.28 2.33
N GLN A 403 5.89 -14.27 2.83
CA GLN A 403 7.35 -14.14 2.83
C GLN A 403 8.06 -15.39 3.36
N THR A 404 7.43 -16.10 4.31
CA THR A 404 8.00 -17.25 5.00
C THR A 404 7.55 -18.60 4.40
N ASN A 405 7.02 -18.61 3.18
CA ASN A 405 6.59 -19.84 2.50
C ASN A 405 7.75 -20.65 1.94
N GLU A 406 7.64 -21.97 2.03
CA GLU A 406 8.74 -22.90 1.73
C GLU A 406 8.91 -23.26 0.24
N VAL A 407 8.22 -22.59 -0.70
CA VAL A 407 8.38 -22.84 -2.16
C VAL A 407 8.34 -21.57 -3.01
N GLY A 408 9.26 -21.47 -3.99
CA GLY A 408 9.23 -20.50 -5.10
C GLY A 408 10.46 -19.58 -5.22
N LEU A 409 10.46 -18.68 -6.21
CA LEU A 409 11.54 -17.69 -6.43
C LEU A 409 11.58 -16.58 -5.36
N LYS A 410 10.45 -16.31 -4.70
CA LYS A 410 10.31 -15.30 -3.64
C LYS A 410 10.57 -15.84 -2.23
N GLN A 411 10.88 -17.13 -2.11
CA GLN A 411 11.21 -17.76 -0.83
C GLN A 411 12.69 -17.57 -0.52
N ALA A 412 13.03 -17.26 0.74
CA ALA A 412 14.42 -17.24 1.19
C ALA A 412 15.01 -18.65 1.36
N ASP A 413 16.31 -18.82 1.14
CA ASP A 413 16.97 -20.13 1.27
C ASP A 413 16.92 -20.68 2.71
N THR A 414 16.98 -19.79 3.71
CA THR A 414 16.79 -20.12 5.13
C THR A 414 15.82 -19.14 5.79
N VAL A 415 14.86 -19.64 6.58
CA VAL A 415 13.85 -18.82 7.29
C VAL A 415 13.94 -19.05 8.80
N TYR A 416 13.97 -17.95 9.56
CA TYR A 416 13.97 -17.94 11.02
C TYR A 416 12.70 -17.26 11.56
N PHE A 417 11.83 -18.04 12.21
CA PHE A 417 10.71 -17.57 13.02
C PHE A 417 11.20 -17.15 14.41
N LEU A 418 11.82 -15.97 14.50
CA LEU A 418 12.40 -15.41 15.72
C LEU A 418 12.03 -13.93 15.86
N PRO A 419 12.03 -13.38 17.10
CA PRO A 419 11.82 -11.95 17.31
C PRO A 419 12.82 -11.09 16.53
N ILE A 420 12.35 -9.98 15.96
CA ILE A 420 13.19 -8.98 15.28
C ILE A 420 13.75 -8.01 16.32
N THR A 421 14.71 -8.50 17.10
CA THR A 421 15.40 -7.69 18.12
C THR A 421 16.92 -7.84 17.98
N PRO A 422 17.72 -6.86 18.45
CA PRO A 422 19.16 -6.92 18.33
C PRO A 422 19.78 -8.21 18.90
N GLN A 423 19.17 -8.78 19.95
CA GLN A 423 19.63 -10.04 20.53
C GLN A 423 19.54 -11.20 19.54
N PHE A 424 18.36 -11.49 18.99
CA PHE A 424 18.16 -12.63 18.10
C PHE A 424 18.82 -12.42 16.74
N VAL A 425 18.79 -11.20 16.21
CA VAL A 425 19.47 -10.89 14.94
C VAL A 425 20.98 -11.10 15.07
N THR A 426 21.58 -10.74 16.21
CA THR A 426 23.00 -11.04 16.48
C THR A 426 23.29 -12.54 16.47
N GLU A 427 22.41 -13.35 17.05
CA GLU A 427 22.57 -14.82 17.04
C GLU A 427 22.46 -15.41 15.63
N VAL A 428 21.55 -14.90 14.80
CA VAL A 428 21.47 -15.32 13.39
C VAL A 428 22.69 -14.87 12.60
N ILE A 429 23.20 -13.66 12.82
CA ILE A 429 24.46 -13.19 12.20
C ILE A 429 25.64 -14.10 12.57
N LYS A 430 25.75 -14.52 13.84
CA LYS A 430 26.79 -15.45 14.30
C LYS A 430 26.70 -16.81 13.62
N ALA A 431 25.48 -17.33 13.45
CA ALA A 431 25.23 -18.64 12.88
C ALA A 431 25.40 -18.65 11.35
N GLU A 432 24.81 -17.69 10.65
CA GLU A 432 24.73 -17.67 9.19
C GLU A 432 25.90 -16.95 8.51
N ARG A 433 26.59 -16.06 9.22
CA ARG A 433 27.70 -15.24 8.70
C ARG A 433 27.35 -14.53 7.38
N PRO A 434 26.26 -13.73 7.33
CA PRO A 434 25.94 -12.94 6.15
C PRO A 434 26.99 -11.84 5.93
N ASP A 435 27.24 -11.49 4.67
CA ASP A 435 28.08 -10.35 4.28
C ASP A 435 27.26 -9.11 3.87
N GLY A 436 25.93 -9.26 3.74
CA GLY A 436 24.98 -8.18 3.51
C GLY A 436 23.75 -8.21 4.44
N LEU A 437 23.18 -7.04 4.72
CA LEU A 437 21.95 -6.85 5.51
C LEU A 437 20.99 -5.89 4.80
N ILE A 438 19.74 -6.32 4.66
CA ILE A 438 18.61 -5.47 4.25
C ILE A 438 17.72 -5.22 5.47
N LEU A 439 17.61 -3.94 5.84
CA LEU A 439 16.86 -3.47 7.01
C LEU A 439 15.74 -2.47 6.67
N GLY A 440 15.58 -2.11 5.38
CA GLY A 440 14.59 -1.14 4.90
C GLY A 440 13.27 -1.72 4.38
N MET A 441 13.11 -3.05 4.44
CA MET A 441 11.95 -3.77 3.87
C MET A 441 11.03 -4.39 4.93
N GLY A 442 11.25 -4.09 6.20
CA GLY A 442 10.52 -4.66 7.35
C GLY A 442 9.94 -3.61 8.29
N GLY A 443 9.55 -2.45 7.75
CA GLY A 443 9.01 -1.33 8.52
C GLY A 443 9.95 -0.80 9.61
N GLN A 444 9.37 -0.12 10.60
CA GLN A 444 10.12 0.50 11.69
C GLN A 444 10.81 -0.53 12.58
N THR A 445 10.20 -1.70 12.78
CA THR A 445 10.78 -2.78 13.61
C THR A 445 12.16 -3.20 13.09
N ALA A 446 12.26 -3.51 11.79
CA ALA A 446 13.51 -3.89 11.15
C ALA A 446 14.52 -2.74 11.13
N LEU A 447 14.05 -1.53 10.81
CA LEU A 447 14.89 -0.34 10.72
C LEU A 447 15.53 -0.02 12.08
N ASN A 448 14.74 0.08 13.14
CA ASN A 448 15.23 0.37 14.49
C ASN A 448 16.18 -0.73 14.98
N CYS A 449 15.88 -2.00 14.67
CA CYS A 449 16.77 -3.11 15.02
C CYS A 449 18.13 -2.99 14.31
N GLY A 450 18.13 -2.69 13.01
CA GLY A 450 19.35 -2.52 12.22
C GLY A 450 20.20 -1.32 12.67
N VAL A 451 19.56 -0.18 12.96
CA VAL A 451 20.23 1.02 13.51
C VAL A 451 20.88 0.71 14.86
N GLU A 452 20.19 -0.03 15.73
CA GLU A 452 20.73 -0.39 17.04
C GLU A 452 21.92 -1.37 16.94
N LEU A 453 21.89 -2.32 16.01
CA LEU A 453 23.02 -3.21 15.73
C LEU A 453 24.24 -2.43 15.21
N PHE A 454 24.01 -1.42 14.38
CA PHE A 454 25.05 -0.53 13.89
C PHE A 454 25.66 0.29 15.04
N LYS A 455 24.83 0.93 15.88
CA LYS A 455 25.27 1.72 17.05
C LYS A 455 26.09 0.90 18.03
N ARG A 456 25.75 -0.39 18.22
CA ARG A 456 26.49 -1.34 19.07
C ARG A 456 27.78 -1.86 18.44
N GLY A 457 28.05 -1.58 17.17
CA GLY A 457 29.22 -2.07 16.44
C GLY A 457 29.14 -3.54 16.01
N VAL A 458 27.98 -4.20 16.15
CA VAL A 458 27.80 -5.62 15.80
C VAL A 458 28.02 -5.83 14.30
N LEU A 459 27.46 -4.98 13.45
CA LEU A 459 27.63 -5.11 11.99
C LEU A 459 29.11 -5.03 11.59
N LYS A 460 29.87 -4.15 12.26
CA LYS A 460 31.31 -4.00 12.05
C LYS A 460 32.10 -5.21 12.57
N GLU A 461 31.74 -5.74 13.73
CA GLU A 461 32.38 -6.91 14.35
C GLU A 461 32.31 -8.15 13.44
N TYR A 462 31.16 -8.35 12.78
CA TYR A 462 30.90 -9.52 11.93
C TYR A 462 31.11 -9.27 10.42
N GLY A 463 31.51 -8.06 10.03
CA GLY A 463 31.77 -7.72 8.63
C GLY A 463 30.52 -7.64 7.74
N VAL A 464 29.36 -7.30 8.32
CA VAL A 464 28.07 -7.24 7.62
C VAL A 464 27.86 -5.86 7.03
N LYS A 465 27.73 -5.77 5.70
CA LYS A 465 27.46 -4.51 4.99
C LYS A 465 25.96 -4.22 4.96
N VAL A 466 25.56 -2.99 5.25
CA VAL A 466 24.17 -2.56 5.00
C VAL A 466 24.02 -2.28 3.51
N LEU A 467 23.02 -2.90 2.88
CA LEU A 467 22.76 -2.79 1.43
C LEU A 467 21.65 -1.76 1.16
N GLY A 468 21.88 -0.89 0.19
CA GLY A 468 21.00 0.24 -0.10
C GLY A 468 21.39 1.48 0.70
N THR A 469 20.39 2.17 1.26
CA THR A 469 20.60 3.38 2.08
C THR A 469 21.42 3.09 3.33
N SER A 470 22.43 3.91 3.60
CA SER A 470 23.30 3.73 4.77
C SER A 470 22.58 4.04 6.08
N VAL A 471 23.09 3.52 7.20
CA VAL A 471 22.52 3.78 8.53
C VAL A 471 22.62 5.26 8.89
N GLU A 472 23.68 5.94 8.47
CA GLU A 472 23.84 7.39 8.67
C GLU A 472 22.73 8.18 7.97
N SER A 473 22.39 7.83 6.73
CA SER A 473 21.28 8.46 6.01
C SER A 473 19.95 8.15 6.66
N ILE A 474 19.73 6.92 7.12
CA ILE A 474 18.52 6.53 7.86
C ILE A 474 18.39 7.31 9.17
N MET A 475 19.48 7.42 9.95
CA MET A 475 19.47 8.22 11.18
C MET A 475 19.18 9.69 10.89
N ALA A 476 19.69 10.23 9.77
CA ALA A 476 19.43 11.60 9.36
C ALA A 476 17.96 11.86 8.95
N THR A 477 17.20 10.83 8.54
CA THR A 477 15.78 10.97 8.20
C THR A 477 14.85 10.64 9.37
N GLU A 478 15.27 9.73 10.27
CA GLU A 478 14.47 9.30 11.43
C GLU A 478 14.60 10.23 12.64
N ASP A 479 15.78 10.87 12.82
CA ASP A 479 15.99 11.90 13.82
C ASP A 479 15.52 13.25 13.28
N ARG A 480 14.58 13.88 13.98
CA ARG A 480 13.88 15.07 13.48
C ARG A 480 14.77 16.31 13.51
N GLN A 481 15.77 16.36 14.40
CA GLN A 481 16.75 17.44 14.41
C GLN A 481 17.72 17.30 13.24
N LEU A 482 18.29 16.11 13.05
CA LEU A 482 19.23 15.86 11.95
C LEU A 482 18.57 16.08 10.58
N PHE A 483 17.29 15.70 10.46
CA PHE A 483 16.53 15.93 9.23
C PHE A 483 16.36 17.43 8.94
N SER A 484 16.00 18.21 9.95
CA SER A 484 15.93 19.67 9.87
C SER A 484 17.27 20.28 9.45
N ASP A 485 18.36 19.86 10.08
CA ASP A 485 19.72 20.33 9.77
C ASP A 485 20.10 20.04 8.31
N LYS A 486 19.81 18.82 7.84
CA LYS A 486 20.08 18.39 6.46
C LYS A 486 19.31 19.19 5.41
N LEU A 487 18.05 19.52 5.68
CA LEU A 487 17.26 20.36 4.78
C LEU A 487 17.75 21.82 4.77
N ASN A 488 18.19 22.33 5.93
CA ASN A 488 18.77 23.67 6.03
C ASN A 488 20.09 23.80 5.26
N GLU A 489 20.93 22.73 5.18
CA GLU A 489 22.18 22.72 4.40
C GLU A 489 21.96 23.06 2.91
N ILE A 490 20.80 22.69 2.36
CA ILE A 490 20.43 22.92 0.95
C ILE A 490 19.40 24.04 0.76
N ASN A 491 19.09 24.79 1.81
CA ASN A 491 18.08 25.87 1.83
C ASN A 491 16.65 25.40 1.51
N GLU A 492 16.31 24.16 1.87
CA GLU A 492 14.94 23.67 1.79
C GLU A 492 14.07 24.23 2.91
N LYS A 493 12.76 24.32 2.64
CA LYS A 493 11.83 24.99 3.55
C LYS A 493 11.15 23.98 4.46
N ILE A 494 11.30 24.19 5.77
CA ILE A 494 10.56 23.49 6.81
C ILE A 494 9.67 24.47 7.59
N ALA A 495 8.62 23.96 8.23
CA ALA A 495 7.85 24.78 9.15
C ALA A 495 8.70 25.09 10.40
N PRO A 496 8.47 26.25 11.07
CA PRO A 496 9.14 26.56 12.32
C PRO A 496 8.95 25.43 13.33
N SER A 497 10.04 24.87 13.82
CA SER A 497 10.03 23.66 14.65
C SER A 497 11.22 23.59 15.59
N PHE A 498 11.08 22.80 16.66
CA PHE A 498 12.14 22.44 17.59
C PHE A 498 12.05 20.95 17.93
N ALA A 499 13.15 20.23 17.79
CA ALA A 499 13.27 18.88 18.34
C ALA A 499 13.60 18.96 19.83
N VAL A 500 12.87 18.20 20.64
CA VAL A 500 12.96 18.25 22.11
C VAL A 500 12.94 16.86 22.71
N GLU A 501 13.62 16.71 23.84
CA GLU A 501 13.79 15.45 24.57
C GLU A 501 13.10 15.46 25.95
N SER A 502 12.40 16.57 26.28
CA SER A 502 11.70 16.74 27.53
C SER A 502 10.37 17.46 27.36
N ILE A 503 9.44 17.21 28.28
CA ILE A 503 8.15 17.90 28.35
C ILE A 503 8.35 19.40 28.56
N GLU A 504 9.29 19.79 29.41
CA GLU A 504 9.55 21.20 29.70
C GLU A 504 10.00 21.96 28.45
N ASP A 505 10.89 21.35 27.67
CA ASP A 505 11.39 21.97 26.44
C ASP A 505 10.32 21.96 25.35
N ALA A 506 9.45 20.95 25.31
CA ALA A 506 8.29 20.94 24.42
C ALA A 506 7.35 22.13 24.68
N LEU A 507 7.09 22.43 25.96
CA LEU A 507 6.28 23.59 26.36
C LEU A 507 6.93 24.92 25.94
N LYS A 508 8.25 25.07 26.16
CA LYS A 508 9.01 26.27 25.73
C LYS A 508 9.00 26.45 24.21
N ALA A 509 9.19 25.35 23.47
CA ALA A 509 9.14 25.35 22.01
C ALA A 509 7.76 25.81 21.51
N ALA A 510 6.68 25.29 22.08
CA ALA A 510 5.33 25.66 21.70
C ALA A 510 4.99 27.13 22.03
N ASP A 511 5.44 27.65 23.17
CA ASP A 511 5.29 29.07 23.51
C ASP A 511 6.06 29.98 22.55
N THR A 512 7.20 29.52 22.02
CA THR A 512 8.00 30.24 21.03
C THR A 512 7.37 30.22 19.63
N ILE A 513 6.83 29.07 19.21
CA ILE A 513 6.19 28.90 17.90
C ILE A 513 4.81 29.57 17.85
N GLY A 514 4.04 29.44 18.93
CA GLY A 514 2.62 29.79 19.02
C GLY A 514 1.70 28.63 18.67
N TYR A 515 0.66 28.42 19.49
CA TYR A 515 -0.38 27.41 19.26
C TYR A 515 -1.30 27.78 18.09
N PRO A 516 -1.89 26.80 17.37
CA PRO A 516 -1.72 25.36 17.54
C PRO A 516 -0.37 24.84 16.99
N VAL A 517 0.21 23.87 17.68
CA VAL A 517 1.41 23.13 17.24
C VAL A 517 1.08 21.67 16.95
N MET A 518 1.90 21.01 16.15
CA MET A 518 1.89 19.56 15.91
C MET A 518 3.08 18.95 16.64
N ILE A 519 2.89 17.81 17.30
CA ILE A 519 4.02 16.98 17.75
C ILE A 519 4.15 15.72 16.90
N ARG A 520 5.38 15.33 16.55
CA ARG A 520 5.67 14.07 15.86
C ARG A 520 6.87 13.36 16.49
N SER A 521 6.78 12.05 16.67
CA SER A 521 7.85 11.24 17.23
C SER A 521 9.00 11.02 16.23
N ALA A 522 10.22 10.94 16.73
CA ALA A 522 11.37 10.40 16.01
C ALA A 522 11.39 8.86 16.07
N TYR A 523 12.03 8.20 15.09
CA TYR A 523 12.18 6.73 15.02
C TYR A 523 10.85 5.95 15.07
N ALA A 524 9.80 6.53 14.46
CA ALA A 524 8.46 6.00 14.46
C ALA A 524 7.70 6.37 13.17
N LEU A 525 6.80 5.48 12.76
CA LEU A 525 5.94 5.63 11.58
C LEU A 525 4.44 5.58 11.95
N GLY A 526 3.58 5.90 10.99
CA GLY A 526 2.12 5.80 11.16
C GLY A 526 1.57 6.78 12.22
N GLY A 527 2.24 7.90 12.47
CA GLY A 527 1.79 8.89 13.45
C GLY A 527 1.84 8.44 14.91
N LEU A 528 2.63 7.41 15.27
CA LEU A 528 2.74 6.93 16.65
C LEU A 528 3.19 8.06 17.60
N GLY A 529 2.40 8.35 18.63
CA GLY A 529 2.68 9.43 19.60
C GLY A 529 2.54 10.85 19.02
N SER A 530 2.06 11.00 17.78
CA SER A 530 1.87 12.31 17.15
C SER A 530 0.49 12.91 17.42
N GLY A 531 0.34 14.23 17.26
CA GLY A 531 -0.97 14.85 17.33
C GLY A 531 -0.93 16.37 17.34
N ILE A 532 -2.07 16.97 17.00
CA ILE A 532 -2.26 18.42 17.07
C ILE A 532 -2.54 18.85 18.51
N CYS A 533 -1.81 19.87 18.94
CA CYS A 533 -1.90 20.47 20.26
C CYS A 533 -2.41 21.91 20.08
N PRO A 534 -3.71 22.16 20.27
CA PRO A 534 -4.26 23.51 20.24
C PRO A 534 -4.02 24.28 21.54
N THR A 535 -3.72 23.58 22.64
CA THR A 535 -3.46 24.17 23.95
C THR A 535 -2.30 23.49 24.67
N LYS A 536 -1.83 24.16 25.72
CA LYS A 536 -0.75 23.69 26.61
C LYS A 536 -1.08 22.35 27.28
N GLU A 537 -2.33 22.18 27.69
CA GLU A 537 -2.81 20.97 28.39
C GLU A 537 -2.74 19.75 27.49
N ILE A 538 -3.13 19.91 26.22
CA ILE A 538 -3.08 18.83 25.23
C ILE A 538 -1.63 18.51 24.88
N LEU A 539 -0.76 19.52 24.77
CA LEU A 539 0.67 19.28 24.56
C LEU A 539 1.30 18.49 25.72
N LEU A 540 0.94 18.81 26.96
CA LEU A 540 1.41 18.09 28.14
C LEU A 540 1.00 16.61 28.10
N ASP A 541 -0.28 16.33 27.81
CA ASP A 541 -0.80 14.97 27.72
C ASP A 541 -0.12 14.17 26.59
N LEU A 542 -0.08 14.71 25.38
CA LEU A 542 0.46 14.02 24.22
C LEU A 542 1.97 13.83 24.28
N SER A 543 2.73 14.85 24.71
CA SER A 543 4.19 14.72 24.86
C SER A 543 4.56 13.68 25.92
N THR A 544 3.82 13.62 27.04
CA THR A 544 4.01 12.59 28.07
C THR A 544 3.85 11.18 27.50
N LYS A 545 2.79 10.95 26.70
CA LYS A 545 2.56 9.67 26.03
C LYS A 545 3.62 9.38 24.97
N ALA A 546 4.01 10.39 24.18
CA ALA A 546 5.03 10.23 23.13
C ALA A 546 6.38 9.80 23.72
N PHE A 547 6.82 10.41 24.83
CA PHE A 547 8.09 10.10 25.47
C PHE A 547 8.18 8.69 26.10
N ALA A 548 7.05 8.00 26.25
CA ALA A 548 7.07 6.58 26.62
C ALA A 548 7.47 5.66 25.45
N MET A 549 7.35 6.15 24.21
CA MET A 549 7.57 5.38 22.99
C MET A 549 8.80 5.84 22.20
N THR A 550 9.19 7.11 22.34
CA THR A 550 10.37 7.69 21.70
C THR A 550 11.14 8.58 22.68
N ASN A 551 12.42 8.83 22.41
CA ASN A 551 13.23 9.73 23.23
C ASN A 551 13.19 11.18 22.72
N GLN A 552 12.67 11.42 21.51
CA GLN A 552 12.67 12.74 20.87
C GLN A 552 11.33 12.98 20.15
N ILE A 553 10.76 14.16 20.33
CA ILE A 553 9.62 14.65 19.56
C ILE A 553 9.98 15.96 18.85
N LEU A 554 9.38 16.20 17.68
CA LEU A 554 9.42 17.48 16.99
C LEU A 554 8.16 18.27 17.33
N VAL A 555 8.30 19.45 17.93
CA VAL A 555 7.22 20.42 18.11
C VAL A 555 7.28 21.39 16.94
N GLU A 556 6.23 21.43 16.11
CA GLU A 556 6.21 22.17 14.85
C GLU A 556 4.96 23.04 14.72
N ARG A 557 5.07 24.19 14.04
CA ARG A 557 3.91 25.02 13.69
C ARG A 557 2.88 24.22 12.89
N SER A 558 1.61 24.27 13.30
CA SER A 558 0.55 23.61 12.54
C SER A 558 0.39 24.20 11.14
N VAL A 559 0.40 23.32 10.14
CA VAL A 559 0.03 23.59 8.73
C VAL A 559 -1.29 22.90 8.38
N THR A 560 -2.14 22.69 9.38
CA THR A 560 -3.43 21.99 9.19
C THR A 560 -4.23 22.68 8.09
N GLY A 561 -4.66 21.87 7.14
CA GLY A 561 -5.44 22.29 5.98
C GLY A 561 -4.65 22.69 4.73
N TRP A 562 -3.32 22.57 4.76
CA TRP A 562 -2.51 22.54 3.55
C TRP A 562 -2.70 21.21 2.81
N LYS A 563 -2.46 21.20 1.50
CA LYS A 563 -2.42 19.94 0.75
C LYS A 563 -1.24 19.12 1.23
N GLU A 564 -1.45 17.82 1.29
CA GLU A 564 -0.40 16.84 1.53
C GLU A 564 -0.14 16.13 0.20
N ILE A 565 1.13 16.14 -0.21
CA ILE A 565 1.58 15.62 -1.51
C ILE A 565 2.78 14.73 -1.23
N GLU A 566 2.72 13.53 -1.78
CA GLU A 566 3.73 12.49 -1.56
C GLU A 566 4.36 12.07 -2.89
N TYR A 567 5.63 11.69 -2.83
CA TYR A 567 6.40 11.24 -3.99
C TYR A 567 7.16 9.97 -3.63
N GLU A 568 7.06 8.97 -4.50
CA GLU A 568 7.90 7.77 -4.47
C GLU A 568 9.13 8.01 -5.34
N VAL A 569 10.30 8.04 -4.70
CA VAL A 569 11.57 8.39 -5.34
C VAL A 569 12.51 7.19 -5.32
N VAL A 570 13.12 6.90 -6.48
CA VAL A 570 14.15 5.88 -6.62
C VAL A 570 15.45 6.56 -7.03
N ARG A 571 16.53 6.27 -6.29
CA ARG A 571 17.88 6.73 -6.61
C ARG A 571 18.85 5.56 -6.62
N ASP A 572 19.63 5.42 -7.68
CA ASP A 572 20.63 4.38 -7.81
C ASP A 572 22.05 4.83 -7.37
N ALA A 573 23.02 3.93 -7.48
CA ALA A 573 24.42 4.19 -7.10
C ALA A 573 25.19 5.04 -8.13
N ASP A 574 24.63 5.26 -9.33
CA ASP A 574 25.18 6.13 -10.38
C ASP A 574 24.61 7.56 -10.30
N ASP A 575 23.85 7.86 -9.23
CA ASP A 575 23.17 9.15 -9.01
C ASP A 575 22.02 9.41 -9.99
N ASN A 576 21.52 8.40 -10.68
CA ASN A 576 20.27 8.52 -11.43
C ASN A 576 19.13 8.54 -10.40
N CYS A 577 18.27 9.55 -10.50
CA CYS A 577 17.20 9.78 -9.54
C CYS A 577 15.89 10.06 -10.28
N VAL A 578 14.84 9.31 -9.99
CA VAL A 578 13.53 9.41 -10.66
C VAL A 578 12.40 9.38 -9.66
N THR A 579 11.33 10.10 -9.98
CA THR A 579 10.04 9.99 -9.30
C THR A 579 9.18 8.96 -10.03
N VAL A 580 8.81 7.88 -9.36
CA VAL A 580 8.04 6.75 -9.94
C VAL A 580 6.53 6.94 -9.75
N CYS A 581 6.14 7.56 -8.65
CA CYS A 581 4.74 7.84 -8.35
C CYS A 581 4.64 9.15 -7.58
N ASN A 582 3.50 9.81 -7.72
CA ASN A 582 3.10 10.90 -6.87
C ASN A 582 1.66 10.65 -6.40
N MET A 583 1.32 11.13 -5.22
CA MET A 583 0.00 10.97 -4.63
C MET A 583 -0.47 12.30 -4.03
N GLU A 584 -1.77 12.53 -4.11
CA GLU A 584 -2.41 13.68 -3.48
C GLU A 584 -3.52 13.21 -2.55
N ASN A 585 -3.49 13.75 -1.35
CA ASN A 585 -4.39 13.35 -0.28
C ASN A 585 -5.70 14.14 -0.44
N VAL A 586 -6.83 13.44 -0.42
CA VAL A 586 -8.14 14.09 -0.53
C VAL A 586 -8.45 14.88 0.74
N ASP A 587 -8.23 14.28 1.91
CA ASP A 587 -8.23 15.03 3.15
C ASP A 587 -6.86 15.66 3.38
N ALA A 588 -6.87 16.87 3.93
CA ALA A 588 -5.68 17.70 4.04
C ALA A 588 -4.80 17.35 5.24
N MET A 589 -3.62 17.98 5.30
CA MET A 589 -2.70 17.93 6.43
C MET A 589 -3.45 18.05 7.76
N GLY A 590 -3.22 17.10 8.67
CA GLY A 590 -3.90 17.00 9.97
C GLY A 590 -4.57 15.65 10.21
N VAL A 591 -4.85 14.91 9.13
CA VAL A 591 -5.18 13.48 9.14
C VAL A 591 -3.98 12.71 8.59
N HIS A 592 -3.67 11.54 9.13
CA HIS A 592 -2.45 10.81 8.77
C HIS A 592 -2.60 10.09 7.41
N THR A 593 -1.57 10.11 6.57
CA THR A 593 -1.56 9.53 5.19
C THR A 593 -2.14 8.10 5.10
N GLY A 594 -1.75 7.23 6.03
CA GLY A 594 -2.26 5.85 6.11
C GLY A 594 -3.76 5.68 6.45
N ASP A 595 -4.48 6.74 6.84
CA ASP A 595 -5.92 6.74 7.14
C ASP A 595 -6.74 7.55 6.11
N LEU A 596 -6.12 7.98 4.99
CA LEU A 596 -6.71 8.90 4.01
C LEU A 596 -7.28 8.21 2.78
N ASN A 597 -8.29 8.85 2.17
CA ASN A 597 -8.62 8.57 0.77
C ASN A 597 -7.54 9.19 -0.13
N MET A 598 -6.79 8.34 -0.83
CA MET A 598 -5.70 8.75 -1.72
C MET A 598 -6.14 8.66 -3.19
N LEU A 599 -5.79 9.67 -3.99
CA LEU A 599 -5.94 9.61 -5.44
C LEU A 599 -4.58 9.62 -6.11
N LYS A 600 -4.34 8.65 -6.98
CA LYS A 600 -3.19 8.61 -7.89
C LYS A 600 -3.57 9.35 -9.18
N ILE A 601 -3.39 10.67 -9.17
CA ILE A 601 -3.27 11.66 -10.28
C ILE A 601 -3.47 13.05 -9.65
N GLU A 602 -2.61 14.00 -10.01
CA GLU A 602 -2.58 15.36 -9.46
C GLU A 602 -3.83 16.19 -9.78
N ASN A 603 -4.40 16.86 -8.78
CA ASN A 603 -5.43 17.89 -8.94
C ASN A 603 -5.32 18.91 -7.80
N LYS A 604 -4.76 20.12 -8.01
CA LYS A 604 -4.19 21.01 -6.95
C LYS A 604 -4.92 22.39 -6.87
N GLU A 605 -5.31 23.02 -5.73
CA GLU A 605 -4.61 24.00 -4.83
C GLU A 605 -5.46 24.45 -3.59
N SER A 606 -4.90 25.35 -2.77
CA SER A 606 -4.93 25.56 -1.30
C SER A 606 -6.25 25.78 -0.50
N SER A 607 -6.31 25.09 0.67
CA SER A 607 -7.35 25.03 1.73
C SER A 607 -8.46 23.96 1.57
N VAL A 608 -8.65 23.17 2.64
CA VAL A 608 -9.54 21.99 2.77
C VAL A 608 -10.99 22.27 2.40
N PHE A 609 -11.42 23.52 2.52
CA PHE A 609 -12.81 23.90 2.23
C PHE A 609 -13.11 24.02 0.74
N LEU A 610 -12.10 23.99 -0.13
CA LEU A 610 -12.25 24.32 -1.55
C LEU A 610 -12.00 23.16 -2.53
N LYS A 611 -11.50 22.02 -2.03
CA LYS A 611 -11.13 20.82 -2.83
C LYS A 611 -12.03 19.61 -2.71
N PHE A 612 -13.12 19.83 -2.00
CA PHE A 612 -14.21 18.90 -1.90
C PHE A 612 -14.80 18.58 -3.31
N ASN A 613 -14.53 19.36 -4.37
CA ASN A 613 -15.23 19.35 -5.68
C ASN A 613 -14.84 18.35 -6.78
N SER A 614 -13.70 17.64 -6.84
CA SER A 614 -13.58 16.54 -7.85
C SER A 614 -14.45 15.36 -7.42
N SER A 615 -14.33 15.00 -6.15
CA SER A 615 -15.17 14.01 -5.48
C SER A 615 -16.58 14.55 -5.23
N LEU A 616 -16.80 15.85 -5.01
CA LEU A 616 -18.14 16.46 -5.01
C LEU A 616 -18.69 16.69 -6.40
N VAL A 617 -17.95 16.79 -7.49
CA VAL A 617 -18.54 16.72 -8.83
C VAL A 617 -19.02 15.31 -9.07
N LEU A 618 -18.30 14.28 -8.60
CA LEU A 618 -18.82 12.92 -8.58
C LEU A 618 -20.03 12.78 -7.65
N ILE A 619 -19.98 13.27 -6.40
CA ILE A 619 -21.06 13.18 -5.41
C ILE A 619 -22.25 14.06 -5.80
N VAL A 620 -22.06 15.25 -6.34
CA VAL A 620 -23.11 16.16 -6.86
C VAL A 620 -23.65 15.62 -8.18
N SER A 621 -22.84 15.03 -9.06
CA SER A 621 -23.36 14.29 -10.22
C SER A 621 -24.12 13.05 -9.77
N VAL A 622 -23.67 12.34 -8.74
CA VAL A 622 -24.36 11.21 -8.10
C VAL A 622 -25.66 11.68 -7.43
N LEU A 623 -25.67 12.82 -6.76
CA LEU A 623 -26.85 13.41 -6.12
C LEU A 623 -27.84 13.96 -7.16
N ASN A 624 -27.36 14.64 -8.20
CA ASN A 624 -28.15 15.15 -9.32
C ASN A 624 -28.70 14.00 -10.18
N LEU A 625 -27.92 12.94 -10.39
CA LEU A 625 -28.42 11.72 -11.03
C LEU A 625 -29.42 11.03 -10.13
N ASN A 626 -29.17 10.87 -8.82
CA ASN A 626 -30.16 10.35 -7.87
C ASN A 626 -31.47 11.17 -7.89
N LEU A 627 -31.40 12.49 -8.05
CA LEU A 627 -32.54 13.37 -8.31
C LEU A 627 -33.20 13.09 -9.67
N SER A 628 -32.43 12.84 -10.74
CA SER A 628 -32.96 12.47 -12.05
C SER A 628 -33.62 11.08 -12.09
N PHE A 629 -33.10 10.14 -11.29
CA PHE A 629 -33.62 8.78 -11.13
C PHE A 629 -34.90 8.78 -10.30
N SER A 630 -34.99 9.59 -9.22
CA SER A 630 -36.21 9.69 -8.41
C SER A 630 -37.39 10.31 -9.15
N LEU A 631 -37.14 11.00 -10.27
CA LEU A 631 -38.14 11.58 -11.17
C LEU A 631 -38.57 10.65 -12.32
N ASN A 632 -37.93 9.48 -12.51
CA ASN A 632 -38.09 8.63 -13.68
C ASN A 632 -38.17 7.12 -13.33
N PRO A 633 -39.34 6.47 -13.46
CA PRO A 633 -39.47 5.02 -13.24
C PRO A 633 -38.77 4.19 -14.33
N SER A 634 -38.58 2.88 -14.09
CA SER A 634 -37.74 1.95 -14.90
C SER A 634 -37.96 1.95 -16.43
N GLU A 635 -39.12 2.35 -16.95
CA GLU A 635 -39.39 2.47 -18.40
C GLU A 635 -38.82 3.76 -19.03
N SER A 636 -38.45 4.78 -18.24
CA SER A 636 -38.00 6.08 -18.75
C SER A 636 -36.48 6.31 -18.71
N ILE A 637 -35.69 5.37 -18.20
CA ILE A 637 -34.22 5.52 -18.21
C ILE A 637 -33.63 5.29 -19.61
N THR A 638 -32.99 6.33 -20.15
CA THR A 638 -32.32 6.27 -21.45
C THR A 638 -31.02 5.47 -21.36
N GLU A 639 -30.56 4.95 -22.50
CA GLU A 639 -29.26 4.29 -22.59
C GLU A 639 -28.11 5.22 -22.19
N GLU A 640 -28.18 6.49 -22.60
CA GLU A 640 -27.20 7.52 -22.27
C GLU A 640 -27.10 7.78 -20.76
N THR A 641 -28.23 7.96 -20.06
CA THR A 641 -28.24 8.18 -18.60
C THR A 641 -27.69 6.97 -17.85
N LEU A 642 -28.07 5.76 -18.25
CA LEU A 642 -27.56 4.53 -17.64
C LEU A 642 -26.06 4.39 -17.89
N LYS A 643 -25.58 4.56 -19.13
CA LYS A 643 -24.16 4.51 -19.49
C LYS A 643 -23.37 5.53 -18.66
N LYS A 644 -23.84 6.78 -18.60
CA LYS A 644 -23.15 7.84 -17.85
C LYS A 644 -23.07 7.54 -16.36
N SER A 645 -24.11 6.93 -15.79
CA SER A 645 -24.13 6.51 -14.38
C SER A 645 -23.09 5.42 -14.11
N LYS A 646 -22.93 4.45 -15.02
CA LYS A 646 -21.90 3.41 -14.91
C LYS A 646 -20.49 3.98 -15.09
N GLU A 647 -20.29 4.92 -16.03
CA GLU A 647 -19.02 5.62 -16.25
C GLU A 647 -18.52 6.38 -15.01
N ILE A 648 -19.42 6.88 -14.17
CA ILE A 648 -19.07 7.57 -12.91
C ILE A 648 -19.12 6.66 -11.67
N GLY A 649 -19.26 5.34 -11.85
CA GLY A 649 -19.07 4.35 -10.79
C GLY A 649 -20.33 3.88 -10.04
N PHE A 650 -21.55 4.16 -10.53
CA PHE A 650 -22.74 3.58 -9.90
C PHE A 650 -22.80 2.05 -10.07
N SER A 651 -23.01 1.33 -8.98
CA SER A 651 -23.35 -0.10 -9.00
C SER A 651 -24.80 -0.33 -9.45
N ASP A 652 -25.08 -1.52 -9.96
CA ASP A 652 -26.42 -1.99 -10.28
C ASP A 652 -27.31 -1.97 -9.04
N LYS A 653 -26.75 -2.23 -7.85
CA LYS A 653 -27.45 -2.15 -6.56
C LYS A 653 -27.88 -0.73 -6.19
N GLN A 654 -27.04 0.27 -6.44
CA GLN A 654 -27.41 1.67 -6.21
C GLN A 654 -28.51 2.10 -7.19
N ILE A 655 -28.36 1.78 -8.47
CA ILE A 655 -29.35 2.09 -9.50
C ILE A 655 -30.68 1.38 -9.20
N SER A 656 -30.64 0.13 -8.72
CA SER A 656 -31.85 -0.63 -8.39
C SER A 656 -32.67 0.05 -7.30
N LYS A 657 -32.02 0.60 -6.26
CA LYS A 657 -32.71 1.37 -5.21
C LYS A 657 -33.42 2.59 -5.77
N CYS A 658 -32.79 3.31 -6.71
CA CYS A 658 -33.37 4.51 -7.30
C CYS A 658 -34.52 4.19 -8.26
N LEU A 659 -34.46 3.07 -8.98
CA LEU A 659 -35.49 2.61 -9.93
C LEU A 659 -36.60 1.76 -9.29
N GLY A 660 -36.48 1.39 -8.01
CA GLY A 660 -37.40 0.47 -7.35
C GLY A 660 -37.32 -0.97 -7.87
N LEU A 661 -36.14 -1.39 -8.33
CA LEU A 661 -35.86 -2.73 -8.86
C LEU A 661 -34.94 -3.52 -7.91
N THR A 662 -34.85 -4.83 -8.14
CA THR A 662 -33.78 -5.66 -7.56
C THR A 662 -32.47 -5.49 -8.34
N GLU A 663 -31.34 -5.78 -7.70
CA GLU A 663 -30.01 -5.73 -8.34
C GLU A 663 -29.94 -6.61 -9.61
N ALA A 664 -30.52 -7.81 -9.57
CA ALA A 664 -30.57 -8.72 -10.72
C ALA A 664 -31.37 -8.15 -11.90
N GLN A 665 -32.53 -7.53 -11.64
CA GLN A 665 -33.34 -6.88 -12.68
C GLN A 665 -32.61 -5.69 -13.31
N THR A 666 -31.90 -4.90 -12.49
CA THR A 666 -31.09 -3.79 -13.00
C THR A 666 -29.93 -4.29 -13.85
N ARG A 667 -29.24 -5.36 -13.44
CA ARG A 667 -28.18 -6.00 -14.24
C ARG A 667 -28.71 -6.49 -15.59
N GLU A 668 -29.85 -7.17 -15.60
CA GLU A 668 -30.49 -7.63 -16.84
C GLU A 668 -30.86 -6.45 -17.75
N LEU A 669 -31.44 -5.38 -17.20
CA LEU A 669 -31.77 -4.15 -17.93
C LEU A 669 -30.52 -3.53 -18.59
N ARG A 670 -29.42 -3.46 -17.83
CA ARG A 670 -28.15 -2.90 -18.29
C ARG A 670 -27.55 -3.74 -19.43
N LEU A 671 -27.51 -5.06 -19.26
CA LEU A 671 -26.99 -5.98 -20.28
C LEU A 671 -27.89 -6.05 -21.52
N LYS A 672 -29.21 -5.91 -21.37
CA LYS A 672 -30.16 -5.82 -22.49
C LYS A 672 -29.89 -4.61 -23.39
N LYS A 673 -29.36 -3.52 -22.82
CA LYS A 673 -28.91 -2.33 -23.56
C LYS A 673 -27.45 -2.44 -24.04
N ASN A 674 -26.82 -3.60 -23.89
CA ASN A 674 -25.40 -3.84 -24.21
C ASN A 674 -24.44 -2.87 -23.50
N ILE A 675 -24.79 -2.40 -22.29
CA ILE A 675 -23.91 -1.59 -21.46
C ILE A 675 -23.10 -2.53 -20.56
N HIS A 676 -21.85 -2.75 -20.93
CA HIS A 676 -20.92 -3.57 -20.18
C HIS A 676 -19.58 -2.83 -20.02
N PRO A 677 -18.77 -3.18 -19.01
CA PRO A 677 -17.47 -2.57 -18.87
C PRO A 677 -16.44 -3.24 -19.79
N TRP A 678 -15.24 -2.67 -19.83
CA TRP A 678 -14.11 -3.07 -20.64
C TRP A 678 -12.88 -3.35 -19.78
N VAL A 679 -12.26 -4.50 -20.00
CA VAL A 679 -10.97 -4.90 -19.42
C VAL A 679 -9.81 -4.12 -20.03
N LYS A 680 -9.02 -3.44 -19.19
CA LYS A 680 -7.86 -2.63 -19.57
C LYS A 680 -6.60 -3.07 -18.82
N GLN A 681 -5.44 -2.91 -19.43
CA GLN A 681 -4.14 -3.20 -18.84
C GLN A 681 -3.56 -1.98 -18.09
N ILE A 682 -2.89 -2.26 -16.98
CA ILE A 682 -1.93 -1.37 -16.34
C ILE A 682 -0.56 -1.69 -16.94
N ASP A 683 -0.06 -0.83 -17.83
CA ASP A 683 1.17 -1.04 -18.60
C ASP A 683 2.32 -0.10 -18.23
N THR A 684 2.13 0.72 -17.19
CA THR A 684 3.06 1.77 -16.69
C THR A 684 3.32 2.95 -17.63
N LEU A 685 2.90 2.87 -18.90
CA LEU A 685 3.33 3.78 -19.98
C LEU A 685 2.16 4.36 -20.79
N ALA A 686 0.93 4.22 -20.30
CA ALA A 686 -0.28 4.73 -20.96
C ALA A 686 -0.39 4.29 -22.45
N ALA A 687 -0.08 3.02 -22.71
CA ALA A 687 -0.03 2.39 -24.04
C ALA A 687 1.06 2.90 -25.00
N GLU A 688 2.04 3.69 -24.53
CA GLU A 688 3.22 4.04 -25.33
C GLU A 688 3.92 2.78 -25.83
N TYR A 689 4.08 1.76 -24.98
CA TYR A 689 4.56 0.42 -25.36
C TYR A 689 3.52 -0.65 -24.99
N PRO A 690 3.43 -1.77 -25.72
CA PRO A 690 2.52 -2.86 -25.36
C PRO A 690 3.00 -3.58 -24.09
N SER A 691 2.08 -3.92 -23.19
CA SER A 691 2.39 -4.76 -22.03
C SER A 691 2.46 -6.23 -22.41
N VAL A 692 3.42 -6.95 -21.82
CA VAL A 692 3.53 -8.42 -21.87
C VAL A 692 2.88 -9.09 -20.67
N THR A 693 2.41 -8.32 -19.69
CA THR A 693 1.75 -8.79 -18.47
C THR A 693 0.25 -8.53 -18.53
N ASN A 694 -0.52 -9.30 -17.77
CA ASN A 694 -1.96 -9.10 -17.60
C ASN A 694 -2.26 -8.59 -16.20
N TYR A 695 -1.78 -7.39 -15.89
CA TYR A 695 -2.26 -6.62 -14.74
C TYR A 695 -3.42 -5.73 -15.18
N LEU A 696 -4.61 -6.00 -14.66
CA LEU A 696 -5.87 -5.58 -15.28
C LEU A 696 -6.78 -4.83 -14.30
N TYR A 697 -7.60 -3.95 -14.86
CA TYR A 697 -8.77 -3.35 -14.23
C TYR A 697 -9.94 -3.30 -15.20
N VAL A 698 -11.13 -2.97 -14.72
CA VAL A 698 -12.39 -2.98 -15.47
C VAL A 698 -13.03 -1.59 -15.40
N THR A 699 -13.37 -1.02 -16.57
CA THR A 699 -13.92 0.34 -16.65
C THR A 699 -15.04 0.43 -17.68
N TYR A 700 -16.08 1.22 -17.37
CA TYR A 700 -17.10 1.60 -18.36
C TYR A 700 -16.63 2.70 -19.31
N ASN A 701 -15.54 3.41 -18.98
CA ASN A 701 -14.96 4.47 -19.81
C ASN A 701 -13.99 3.87 -20.84
N GLY A 702 -14.53 3.17 -21.84
CA GLY A 702 -13.74 2.55 -22.90
C GLY A 702 -14.59 2.08 -24.07
N GLN A 703 -13.92 1.57 -25.10
CA GLN A 703 -14.56 1.05 -26.32
C GLN A 703 -13.95 -0.28 -26.83
N GLU A 704 -12.93 -0.81 -26.14
CA GLU A 704 -12.32 -2.10 -26.48
C GLU A 704 -11.71 -2.77 -25.25
N HIS A 705 -11.47 -4.08 -25.34
CA HIS A 705 -10.65 -4.83 -24.40
C HIS A 705 -9.17 -4.79 -24.80
N ASP A 706 -8.27 -4.78 -23.82
CA ASP A 706 -6.82 -4.85 -24.11
C ASP A 706 -6.30 -6.27 -24.31
N ILE A 707 -7.08 -7.28 -23.93
CA ILE A 707 -6.69 -8.70 -23.96
C ILE A 707 -7.75 -9.55 -24.67
N ASN A 708 -7.36 -10.79 -24.99
CA ASN A 708 -8.27 -11.84 -25.42
C ASN A 708 -8.75 -12.70 -24.24
N PHE A 709 -9.83 -13.45 -24.45
CA PHE A 709 -10.53 -14.22 -23.42
C PHE A 709 -10.51 -15.74 -23.70
N ASP A 710 -9.36 -16.24 -24.16
CA ASP A 710 -9.21 -17.62 -24.63
C ASP A 710 -8.67 -18.60 -23.55
N ASP A 711 -8.22 -18.08 -22.40
CA ASP A 711 -7.57 -18.87 -21.35
C ASP A 711 -8.56 -19.74 -20.56
N HIS A 712 -9.80 -19.27 -20.40
CA HIS A 712 -10.86 -19.93 -19.61
C HIS A 712 -10.39 -20.39 -18.22
N GLY A 713 -9.59 -19.55 -17.57
CA GLY A 713 -8.83 -19.90 -16.37
C GLY A 713 -9.69 -20.26 -15.15
N MET A 714 -9.03 -20.79 -14.12
CA MET A 714 -9.61 -20.99 -12.80
C MET A 714 -9.56 -19.67 -12.03
N MET A 715 -10.72 -19.17 -11.62
CA MET A 715 -10.81 -17.94 -10.84
C MET A 715 -10.50 -18.21 -9.36
N VAL A 716 -9.70 -17.36 -8.73
CA VAL A 716 -9.42 -17.37 -7.30
C VAL A 716 -9.73 -15.99 -6.72
N LEU A 717 -10.66 -15.94 -5.76
CA LEU A 717 -11.03 -14.69 -5.09
C LEU A 717 -10.14 -14.46 -3.87
N GLY A 718 -9.58 -13.25 -3.78
CA GLY A 718 -8.80 -12.79 -2.62
C GLY A 718 -9.66 -12.39 -1.42
N CYS A 719 -9.04 -11.76 -0.43
CA CYS A 719 -9.66 -11.44 0.85
C CYS A 719 -10.31 -10.05 0.95
N GLY A 720 -10.01 -9.14 0.01
CA GLY A 720 -10.34 -7.72 0.17
C GLY A 720 -9.47 -7.05 1.25
N PRO A 721 -9.85 -5.85 1.72
CA PRO A 721 -9.05 -5.08 2.66
C PRO A 721 -8.91 -5.81 4.01
N TYR A 722 -7.72 -5.70 4.59
CA TYR A 722 -7.49 -6.23 5.93
C TYR A 722 -8.29 -5.46 6.98
N HIS A 723 -8.79 -6.19 7.97
CA HIS A 723 -9.51 -5.66 9.12
C HIS A 723 -9.44 -6.67 10.28
N ILE A 724 -9.92 -6.30 11.46
CA ILE A 724 -9.88 -7.17 12.63
C ILE A 724 -10.62 -8.49 12.35
N GLY A 725 -9.88 -9.60 12.43
CA GLY A 725 -10.34 -10.96 12.12
C GLY A 725 -10.23 -11.41 10.67
N SER A 726 -9.70 -10.56 9.79
CA SER A 726 -9.32 -10.92 8.42
C SER A 726 -8.02 -10.22 8.02
N SER A 727 -6.90 -10.91 8.19
CA SER A 727 -5.55 -10.38 7.92
C SER A 727 -4.78 -11.25 6.91
N VAL A 728 -3.45 -11.17 6.94
CA VAL A 728 -2.52 -11.78 5.96
C VAL A 728 -2.63 -13.30 5.82
N GLU A 729 -3.20 -14.00 6.80
CA GLU A 729 -3.50 -15.43 6.72
C GLU A 729 -4.30 -15.84 5.47
N PHE A 730 -5.20 -14.98 5.00
CA PHE A 730 -6.05 -15.25 3.85
C PHE A 730 -5.33 -14.92 2.54
N ASP A 731 -4.39 -13.99 2.56
CA ASP A 731 -3.47 -13.80 1.45
C ASP A 731 -2.55 -15.01 1.27
N TRP A 732 -2.05 -15.58 2.38
CA TRP A 732 -1.31 -16.83 2.37
C TRP A 732 -2.10 -17.98 1.73
N CYS A 733 -3.36 -18.13 2.11
CA CYS A 733 -4.24 -19.14 1.53
C CYS A 733 -4.48 -18.89 0.04
N ALA A 734 -4.75 -17.65 -0.37
CA ALA A 734 -4.92 -17.30 -1.78
C ALA A 734 -3.66 -17.62 -2.60
N VAL A 735 -2.48 -17.17 -2.15
CA VAL A 735 -1.20 -17.40 -2.84
C VAL A 735 -0.85 -18.88 -2.93
N SER A 736 -1.05 -19.67 -1.87
CA SER A 736 -0.81 -21.12 -1.93
C SER A 736 -1.72 -21.79 -2.98
N SER A 737 -3.00 -21.41 -3.03
CA SER A 737 -3.94 -21.91 -4.04
C SER A 737 -3.53 -21.52 -5.47
N ILE A 738 -3.15 -20.26 -5.70
CA ILE A 738 -2.69 -19.75 -7.00
C ILE A 738 -1.44 -20.50 -7.46
N ARG A 739 -0.45 -20.65 -6.58
CA ARG A 739 0.80 -21.38 -6.88
C ARG A 739 0.53 -22.85 -7.18
N THR A 740 -0.37 -23.50 -6.45
CA THR A 740 -0.79 -24.88 -6.71
C THR A 740 -1.38 -25.04 -8.11
N LEU A 741 -2.32 -24.16 -8.49
CA LEU A 741 -2.92 -24.17 -9.82
C LEU A 741 -1.87 -23.99 -10.92
N ARG A 742 -0.95 -23.05 -10.74
CA ARG A 742 0.14 -22.81 -11.68
C ARG A 742 1.10 -23.99 -11.81
N GLN A 743 1.49 -24.61 -10.69
CA GLN A 743 2.33 -25.81 -10.69
C GLN A 743 1.68 -26.98 -11.44
N LEU A 744 0.34 -27.06 -11.42
CA LEU A 744 -0.45 -28.02 -12.19
C LEU A 744 -0.72 -27.59 -13.64
N GLY A 745 -0.11 -26.49 -14.10
CA GLY A 745 -0.27 -25.95 -15.46
C GLY A 745 -1.66 -25.39 -15.76
N LYS A 746 -2.46 -25.05 -14.74
CA LYS A 746 -3.77 -24.42 -14.90
C LYS A 746 -3.62 -22.91 -15.06
N LYS A 747 -4.33 -22.32 -16.02
CA LYS A 747 -4.48 -20.86 -16.14
C LYS A 747 -5.24 -20.31 -14.94
N THR A 748 -4.78 -19.18 -14.43
CA THR A 748 -5.29 -18.56 -13.20
C THR A 748 -5.80 -17.14 -13.44
N VAL A 749 -7.01 -16.86 -12.93
CA VAL A 749 -7.61 -15.51 -12.90
C VAL A 749 -7.77 -15.10 -11.44
N VAL A 750 -7.04 -14.08 -10.99
CA VAL A 750 -7.09 -13.60 -9.61
C VAL A 750 -7.89 -12.31 -9.55
N VAL A 751 -8.79 -12.20 -8.57
CA VAL A 751 -9.52 -10.96 -8.29
C VAL A 751 -9.31 -10.59 -6.83
N ASN A 752 -8.74 -9.41 -6.58
CA ASN A 752 -8.58 -8.84 -5.24
C ASN A 752 -8.40 -7.32 -5.34
N CYS A 753 -8.65 -6.58 -4.26
CA CYS A 753 -8.55 -5.12 -4.22
C CYS A 753 -7.61 -4.58 -3.14
N ASN A 754 -6.90 -5.46 -2.43
CA ASN A 754 -6.01 -5.06 -1.35
C ASN A 754 -4.58 -4.81 -1.87
N PRO A 755 -4.08 -3.56 -1.85
CA PRO A 755 -2.76 -3.22 -2.39
C PRO A 755 -1.59 -3.77 -1.55
N GLU A 756 -1.85 -4.24 -0.33
CA GLU A 756 -0.82 -4.78 0.58
C GLU A 756 -0.53 -6.27 0.35
N THR A 757 -1.19 -6.91 -0.61
CA THR A 757 -1.17 -8.38 -0.74
C THR A 757 -0.20 -8.90 -1.79
N VAL A 758 0.40 -10.06 -1.50
CA VAL A 758 1.21 -10.81 -2.47
C VAL A 758 0.33 -11.49 -3.52
N SER A 759 -0.93 -11.82 -3.19
CA SER A 759 -1.89 -12.30 -4.20
C SER A 759 -2.20 -11.27 -5.29
N THR A 760 -2.04 -9.97 -5.01
CA THR A 760 -2.13 -8.89 -6.02
C THR A 760 -0.80 -8.62 -6.74
N ASP A 761 0.12 -9.57 -6.73
CA ASP A 761 1.28 -9.55 -7.61
C ASP A 761 0.97 -10.23 -8.94
N PHE A 762 1.06 -9.48 -10.05
CA PHE A 762 0.80 -10.01 -11.39
C PHE A 762 1.77 -11.13 -11.78
N ASP A 763 2.95 -11.24 -11.14
CA ASP A 763 3.87 -12.34 -11.39
C ASP A 763 3.39 -13.66 -10.81
N GLU A 764 2.43 -13.69 -9.88
CA GLU A 764 1.93 -14.92 -9.24
C GLU A 764 0.85 -15.63 -10.07
N CYS A 765 0.14 -14.93 -10.96
CA CYS A 765 -0.98 -15.48 -11.75
C CYS A 765 -0.88 -15.15 -13.25
N ASP A 766 -1.77 -15.72 -14.08
CA ASP A 766 -1.78 -15.45 -15.53
C ASP A 766 -2.53 -14.16 -15.87
N LYS A 767 -3.58 -13.84 -15.10
CA LYS A 767 -4.36 -12.61 -15.18
C LYS A 767 -4.73 -12.14 -13.78
N LEU A 768 -4.31 -10.93 -13.44
CA LEU A 768 -4.66 -10.27 -12.18
C LEU A 768 -5.65 -9.14 -12.43
N TYR A 769 -6.82 -9.20 -11.83
CA TYR A 769 -7.79 -8.13 -11.77
C TYR A 769 -7.71 -7.43 -10.42
N PHE A 770 -7.22 -6.19 -10.41
CA PHE A 770 -7.26 -5.33 -9.23
C PHE A 770 -8.64 -4.68 -9.14
N GLU A 771 -9.60 -5.41 -8.58
CA GLU A 771 -11.02 -5.15 -8.78
C GLU A 771 -11.90 -5.47 -7.57
N GLU A 772 -13.11 -4.92 -7.58
CA GLU A 772 -14.08 -5.08 -6.50
C GLU A 772 -14.50 -6.55 -6.31
N LEU A 773 -14.55 -7.01 -5.07
CA LEU A 773 -15.11 -8.31 -4.68
C LEU A 773 -16.63 -8.24 -4.48
N SER A 774 -17.35 -7.70 -5.47
CA SER A 774 -18.81 -7.63 -5.49
C SER A 774 -19.41 -8.67 -6.42
N LEU A 775 -20.68 -9.04 -6.18
CA LEU A 775 -21.41 -9.93 -7.08
C LEU A 775 -21.41 -9.40 -8.51
N GLU A 776 -21.69 -8.11 -8.70
CA GLU A 776 -21.71 -7.47 -10.02
C GLU A 776 -20.37 -7.63 -10.75
N ARG A 777 -19.25 -7.23 -10.12
CA ARG A 777 -17.94 -7.20 -10.76
C ARG A 777 -17.36 -8.60 -10.98
N ILE A 778 -17.56 -9.52 -10.04
CA ILE A 778 -17.13 -10.91 -10.22
C ILE A 778 -17.88 -11.56 -11.38
N LEU A 779 -19.19 -11.33 -11.52
CA LEU A 779 -19.95 -11.83 -12.67
C LEU A 779 -19.48 -11.20 -13.99
N ASP A 780 -19.17 -9.90 -14.00
CA ASP A 780 -18.62 -9.24 -15.19
C ASP A 780 -17.32 -9.93 -15.65
N ILE A 781 -16.38 -10.15 -14.74
CA ILE A 781 -15.08 -10.79 -15.06
C ILE A 781 -15.27 -12.27 -15.42
N TYR A 782 -16.01 -13.02 -14.61
CA TYR A 782 -16.17 -14.47 -14.77
C TYR A 782 -16.82 -14.81 -16.13
N HIS A 783 -17.86 -14.08 -16.52
CA HIS A 783 -18.54 -14.32 -17.79
C HIS A 783 -17.74 -13.78 -18.99
N GLN A 784 -17.02 -12.67 -18.85
CA GLN A 784 -16.18 -12.13 -19.90
C GLN A 784 -14.99 -13.05 -20.21
N GLU A 785 -14.33 -13.59 -19.19
CA GLU A 785 -13.25 -14.60 -19.30
C GLU A 785 -13.76 -16.01 -19.64
N ALA A 786 -15.08 -16.23 -19.48
CA ALA A 786 -15.70 -17.55 -19.53
C ALA A 786 -14.91 -18.58 -18.69
N CYS A 787 -14.63 -18.23 -17.43
CA CYS A 787 -13.80 -19.05 -16.53
C CYS A 787 -14.34 -20.48 -16.37
N GLY A 788 -13.42 -21.45 -16.25
CA GLY A 788 -13.75 -22.87 -16.07
C GLY A 788 -14.25 -23.24 -14.66
N GLY A 789 -14.08 -22.34 -13.69
CA GLY A 789 -14.54 -22.48 -12.30
C GLY A 789 -14.08 -21.32 -11.41
N CYS A 790 -14.60 -21.25 -10.19
CA CYS A 790 -14.25 -20.25 -9.19
C CYS A 790 -14.01 -20.88 -7.80
N ILE A 791 -12.87 -20.56 -7.19
CA ILE A 791 -12.50 -20.92 -5.82
C ILE A 791 -12.80 -19.73 -4.90
N ILE A 792 -13.69 -19.98 -3.94
CA ILE A 792 -14.20 -18.98 -2.99
C ILE A 792 -13.75 -19.23 -1.53
N SER A 793 -13.13 -20.38 -1.27
CA SER A 793 -12.94 -20.94 0.08
C SER A 793 -11.60 -20.58 0.73
N VAL A 794 -10.77 -19.76 0.06
CA VAL A 794 -9.41 -19.41 0.51
C VAL A 794 -9.23 -17.94 0.86
N GLY A 795 -10.20 -17.07 0.56
CA GLY A 795 -10.12 -15.62 0.78
C GLY A 795 -10.94 -15.11 1.97
N GLY A 796 -11.20 -15.94 2.98
CA GLY A 796 -11.98 -15.53 4.16
C GLY A 796 -13.48 -15.38 3.87
N GLN A 797 -14.14 -14.43 4.55
CA GLN A 797 -15.61 -14.37 4.58
C GLN A 797 -16.24 -13.71 3.34
N ILE A 798 -15.61 -12.67 2.78
CA ILE A 798 -16.13 -11.93 1.62
C ILE A 798 -16.47 -12.85 0.44
N PRO A 799 -15.53 -13.67 -0.08
CA PRO A 799 -15.85 -14.57 -1.18
C PRO A 799 -16.81 -15.70 -0.77
N ASN A 800 -16.76 -16.17 0.49
CA ASN A 800 -17.64 -17.24 0.96
C ASN A 800 -19.12 -16.82 1.01
N ASN A 801 -19.39 -15.58 1.43
CA ASN A 801 -20.75 -15.00 1.42
C ASN A 801 -21.34 -14.90 0.01
N LEU A 802 -20.49 -14.84 -1.02
CA LEU A 802 -20.92 -14.79 -2.43
C LEU A 802 -21.20 -16.17 -3.03
N ALA A 803 -20.97 -17.27 -2.30
CA ALA A 803 -21.14 -18.64 -2.81
C ALA A 803 -22.51 -18.88 -3.46
N VAL A 804 -23.59 -18.62 -2.71
CA VAL A 804 -24.97 -18.85 -3.18
C VAL A 804 -25.38 -17.83 -4.26
N PRO A 805 -25.13 -16.52 -4.11
CA PRO A 805 -25.38 -15.55 -5.18
C PRO A 805 -24.69 -15.89 -6.50
N LEU A 806 -23.40 -16.28 -6.48
CA LEU A 806 -22.64 -16.65 -7.66
C LEU A 806 -23.20 -17.92 -8.31
N TYR A 807 -23.50 -18.95 -7.51
CA TYR A 807 -24.11 -20.19 -7.99
C TYR A 807 -25.45 -19.96 -8.70
N LYS A 808 -26.31 -19.11 -8.13
CA LYS A 808 -27.61 -18.74 -8.74
C LYS A 808 -27.47 -17.99 -10.06
N ASN A 809 -26.31 -17.37 -10.32
CA ASN A 809 -26.01 -16.63 -11.55
C ASN A 809 -25.10 -17.42 -12.52
N GLY A 810 -25.01 -18.75 -12.36
CA GLY A 810 -24.35 -19.63 -13.34
C GLY A 810 -22.84 -19.76 -13.19
N VAL A 811 -22.27 -19.31 -12.07
CA VAL A 811 -20.85 -19.51 -11.75
C VAL A 811 -20.63 -20.94 -11.24
N LYS A 812 -19.63 -21.63 -11.79
CA LYS A 812 -19.25 -22.97 -11.32
C LYS A 812 -18.31 -22.85 -10.12
N ILE A 813 -18.86 -23.04 -8.93
CA ILE A 813 -18.07 -23.06 -7.69
C ILE A 813 -17.33 -24.39 -7.57
N MET A 814 -16.03 -24.32 -7.27
CA MET A 814 -15.19 -25.50 -7.06
C MET A 814 -15.22 -25.94 -5.59
N GLY A 815 -15.12 -27.25 -5.36
CA GLY A 815 -15.11 -27.82 -4.03
C GLY A 815 -16.50 -28.02 -3.41
N THR A 816 -16.63 -27.72 -2.12
CA THR A 816 -17.87 -27.89 -1.35
C THR A 816 -19.00 -27.06 -1.97
N SER A 817 -20.14 -27.70 -2.19
CA SER A 817 -21.30 -27.06 -2.82
C SER A 817 -21.77 -25.83 -2.03
N PRO A 818 -22.11 -24.71 -2.70
CA PRO A 818 -22.70 -23.52 -2.07
C PRO A 818 -23.94 -23.81 -1.22
N LEU A 819 -24.75 -24.79 -1.61
CA LEU A 819 -25.90 -25.24 -0.82
C LEU A 819 -25.49 -25.87 0.52
N GLN A 820 -24.31 -26.46 0.61
CA GLN A 820 -23.80 -27.05 1.86
C GLN A 820 -23.18 -25.97 2.74
N ILE A 821 -22.53 -24.97 2.14
CA ILE A 821 -22.05 -23.75 2.84
C ILE A 821 -23.24 -23.07 3.53
N ASP A 822 -24.31 -22.79 2.79
CA ASP A 822 -25.54 -22.18 3.33
C ASP A 822 -26.15 -23.00 4.49
N ARG A 823 -26.23 -24.34 4.33
CA ARG A 823 -26.73 -25.23 5.39
C ARG A 823 -25.87 -25.26 6.65
N ALA A 824 -24.56 -25.05 6.53
CA ALA A 824 -23.64 -25.07 7.66
C ALA A 824 -23.55 -23.70 8.37
N GLU A 825 -23.68 -22.61 7.61
CA GLU A 825 -23.71 -21.25 8.17
C GLU A 825 -25.09 -20.87 8.73
N ASP A 826 -26.18 -21.48 8.25
CA ASP A 826 -27.48 -21.39 8.91
C ASP A 826 -27.46 -22.16 10.24
N ARG A 827 -27.46 -21.42 11.35
CA ARG A 827 -27.37 -21.97 12.70
C ARG A 827 -28.47 -22.97 13.04
N SER A 828 -29.69 -22.76 12.54
CA SER A 828 -30.83 -23.64 12.81
C SER A 828 -30.66 -24.99 12.12
N ILE A 829 -30.29 -24.95 10.83
CA ILE A 829 -30.05 -26.16 10.04
C ILE A 829 -28.83 -26.90 10.59
N PHE A 830 -27.73 -26.19 10.84
CA PHE A 830 -26.50 -26.77 11.37
C PHE A 830 -26.75 -27.50 12.70
N SER A 831 -27.47 -26.86 13.63
CA SER A 831 -27.85 -27.47 14.90
C SER A 831 -28.66 -28.74 14.72
N ALA A 832 -29.70 -28.72 13.87
CA ALA A 832 -30.54 -29.89 13.65
C ALA A 832 -29.74 -31.07 13.07
N VAL A 833 -28.77 -30.78 12.19
CA VAL A 833 -27.83 -31.77 11.66
C VAL A 833 -26.96 -32.35 12.78
N LEU A 834 -26.42 -31.53 13.69
CA LEU A 834 -25.64 -32.04 14.82
C LEU A 834 -26.46 -32.96 15.74
N ASP A 835 -27.72 -32.60 16.00
CA ASP A 835 -28.63 -33.42 16.81
C ASP A 835 -28.89 -34.79 16.16
N GLU A 836 -29.11 -34.83 14.84
CA GLU A 836 -29.25 -36.07 14.06
C GLU A 836 -27.97 -36.93 14.11
N LEU A 837 -26.81 -36.29 14.01
CA LEU A 837 -25.49 -36.94 14.08
C LEU A 837 -25.10 -37.38 15.50
N LYS A 838 -25.92 -37.03 16.51
CA LYS A 838 -25.62 -37.20 17.94
C LYS A 838 -24.29 -36.56 18.33
N VAL A 839 -24.00 -35.40 17.75
CA VAL A 839 -22.86 -34.55 18.09
C VAL A 839 -23.37 -33.47 19.03
N ALA A 840 -22.78 -33.38 20.22
CA ALA A 840 -23.24 -32.43 21.22
C ALA A 840 -22.85 -31.00 20.85
N GLN A 841 -23.69 -30.05 21.24
CA GLN A 841 -23.50 -28.61 21.07
C GLN A 841 -24.01 -27.89 22.33
N ALA A 842 -23.58 -26.65 22.55
CA ALA A 842 -24.11 -25.87 23.66
C ALA A 842 -25.60 -25.56 23.43
N PRO A 843 -26.46 -25.64 24.48
CA PRO A 843 -27.86 -25.24 24.36
C PRO A 843 -27.99 -23.82 23.79
N TRP A 844 -28.84 -23.63 22.80
CA TRP A 844 -29.02 -22.34 22.13
C TRP A 844 -30.47 -22.11 21.71
N LYS A 845 -30.83 -20.86 21.44
CA LYS A 845 -32.13 -20.46 20.88
C LYS A 845 -32.00 -19.16 20.09
N ALA A 846 -32.59 -19.10 18.90
CA ALA A 846 -32.82 -17.83 18.20
C ALA A 846 -34.01 -17.11 18.86
N VAL A 847 -33.83 -15.83 19.18
CA VAL A 847 -34.82 -15.01 19.90
C VAL A 847 -35.04 -13.70 19.16
N ASN A 848 -36.29 -13.26 19.10
CA ASN A 848 -36.70 -12.01 18.47
C ASN A 848 -37.11 -10.96 19.51
N THR A 849 -37.46 -11.42 20.71
CA THR A 849 -37.93 -10.55 21.79
C THR A 849 -37.10 -10.74 23.05
N LEU A 850 -37.03 -9.67 23.84
CA LEU A 850 -36.40 -9.71 25.16
C LEU A 850 -37.02 -10.77 26.08
N ASN A 851 -38.33 -10.99 26.01
CA ASN A 851 -39.01 -11.98 26.85
C ASN A 851 -38.54 -13.40 26.52
N GLU A 852 -38.43 -13.75 25.24
CA GLU A 852 -37.89 -15.04 24.80
C GLU A 852 -36.43 -15.21 25.24
N ALA A 853 -35.65 -14.13 25.19
CA ALA A 853 -34.26 -14.11 25.64
C ALA A 853 -34.12 -14.43 27.13
N LEU A 854 -34.93 -13.77 27.97
CA LEU A 854 -34.94 -13.98 29.42
C LEU A 854 -35.47 -15.37 29.80
N GLU A 855 -36.51 -15.85 29.12
CA GLU A 855 -37.06 -17.19 29.35
C GLU A 855 -36.02 -18.27 29.03
N PHE A 856 -35.33 -18.14 27.90
CA PHE A 856 -34.24 -19.06 27.55
C PHE A 856 -33.11 -19.02 28.57
N ALA A 857 -32.61 -17.83 28.91
CA ALA A 857 -31.53 -17.68 29.88
C ALA A 857 -31.89 -18.28 31.26
N LYS A 858 -33.14 -18.16 31.68
CA LYS A 858 -33.65 -18.79 32.92
C LYS A 858 -33.66 -20.32 32.85
N SER A 859 -33.92 -20.90 31.67
CA SER A 859 -33.97 -22.35 31.48
C SER A 859 -32.58 -23.02 31.49
N VAL A 860 -31.54 -22.32 31.04
CA VAL A 860 -30.17 -22.86 30.95
C VAL A 860 -29.20 -22.29 31.98
N GLY A 861 -29.59 -21.21 32.66
CA GLY A 861 -28.78 -20.48 33.64
C GLY A 861 -27.77 -19.52 33.01
N TYR A 862 -27.50 -18.42 33.71
CA TYR A 862 -26.42 -17.49 33.37
C TYR A 862 -25.03 -18.10 33.65
N PRO A 863 -23.96 -17.62 33.00
CA PRO A 863 -23.97 -16.67 31.87
C PRO A 863 -24.46 -17.27 30.55
N CYS A 864 -24.89 -16.40 29.64
CA CYS A 864 -25.30 -16.70 28.26
C CYS A 864 -24.50 -15.83 27.28
N LEU A 865 -24.20 -16.37 26.10
CA LEU A 865 -23.57 -15.68 25.00
C LEU A 865 -24.63 -15.16 24.03
N LEU A 866 -24.54 -13.90 23.63
CA LEU A 866 -25.43 -13.23 22.68
C LEU A 866 -24.67 -12.98 21.37
N ARG A 867 -25.22 -13.43 20.24
CA ARG A 867 -24.61 -13.33 18.89
C ARG A 867 -25.61 -12.80 17.85
N PRO A 868 -25.25 -11.82 17.01
CA PRO A 868 -25.96 -11.58 15.75
C PRO A 868 -25.70 -12.71 14.74
N SER A 869 -26.65 -12.97 13.85
CA SER A 869 -26.50 -13.98 12.78
C SER A 869 -25.68 -13.44 11.59
N TYR A 870 -24.94 -14.29 10.87
CA TYR A 870 -24.14 -13.97 9.65
C TYR A 870 -22.99 -12.95 9.83
N VAL A 871 -22.34 -12.94 11.00
CA VAL A 871 -21.26 -11.99 11.33
C VAL A 871 -19.93 -12.70 11.60
N LEU A 872 -18.82 -12.15 11.08
CA LEU A 872 -17.44 -12.57 11.36
C LEU A 872 -16.87 -11.80 12.57
N SER A 873 -15.82 -12.33 13.21
CA SER A 873 -15.04 -11.64 14.26
C SER A 873 -15.76 -11.38 15.57
N GLY A 874 -16.97 -11.93 15.72
CA GLY A 874 -17.79 -11.75 16.92
C GLY A 874 -18.28 -10.31 17.09
N SER A 875 -18.46 -9.53 16.01
CA SER A 875 -18.96 -8.16 16.15
C SER A 875 -20.32 -8.14 16.86
N ALA A 876 -20.43 -7.30 17.89
CA ALA A 876 -21.55 -7.24 18.84
C ALA A 876 -21.83 -8.56 19.64
N MET A 877 -20.88 -9.50 19.68
CA MET A 877 -20.96 -10.70 20.52
C MET A 877 -20.61 -10.38 21.97
N ASN A 878 -21.53 -10.67 22.90
CA ASN A 878 -21.36 -10.35 24.32
C ASN A 878 -21.69 -11.54 25.23
N VAL A 879 -20.92 -11.69 26.31
CA VAL A 879 -21.30 -12.57 27.43
C VAL A 879 -22.16 -11.75 28.38
N VAL A 880 -23.35 -12.28 28.64
CA VAL A 880 -24.36 -11.68 29.50
C VAL A 880 -24.42 -12.50 30.79
N PHE A 881 -24.27 -11.85 31.94
CA PHE A 881 -24.23 -12.48 33.26
C PHE A 881 -25.49 -12.25 34.09
N SER A 882 -26.38 -11.36 33.65
CA SER A 882 -27.62 -11.02 34.36
C SER A 882 -28.77 -10.64 33.41
N GLU A 883 -29.99 -10.58 33.96
CA GLU A 883 -31.17 -10.12 33.22
C GLU A 883 -31.04 -8.65 32.78
N ASP A 884 -30.44 -7.79 33.58
CA ASP A 884 -30.32 -6.36 33.25
C ASP A 884 -29.27 -6.12 32.15
N GLU A 885 -28.16 -6.86 32.16
CA GLU A 885 -27.22 -6.84 31.04
C GLU A 885 -27.88 -7.36 29.75
N MET A 886 -28.75 -8.38 29.84
CA MET A 886 -29.47 -8.92 28.67
C MET A 886 -30.30 -7.84 27.99
N LYS A 887 -31.03 -7.03 28.77
CA LYS A 887 -31.84 -5.91 28.25
C LYS A 887 -30.99 -4.94 27.45
N LYS A 888 -29.87 -4.50 28.05
CA LYS A 888 -28.98 -3.53 27.44
C LYS A 888 -28.36 -4.04 26.13
N PHE A 889 -27.78 -5.24 26.15
CA PHE A 889 -27.09 -5.78 24.98
C PHE A 889 -28.03 -6.17 23.84
N LEU A 890 -29.27 -6.57 24.13
CA LEU A 890 -30.25 -6.90 23.09
C LEU A 890 -30.72 -5.63 22.34
N GLU A 891 -30.88 -4.50 23.04
CA GLU A 891 -31.14 -3.18 22.42
C GLU A 891 -29.98 -2.72 21.53
N GLU A 892 -28.73 -2.98 21.95
CA GLU A 892 -27.54 -2.69 21.13
C GLU A 892 -27.45 -3.62 19.91
N ALA A 893 -27.66 -4.93 20.06
CA ALA A 893 -27.55 -5.90 18.97
C ALA A 893 -28.64 -5.74 17.89
N THR A 894 -29.87 -5.39 18.27
CA THR A 894 -30.98 -5.10 17.33
C THR A 894 -30.74 -3.86 16.48
N ARG A 895 -29.90 -2.92 16.93
CA ARG A 895 -29.45 -1.78 16.11
C ARG A 895 -28.44 -2.18 15.03
N VAL A 896 -27.65 -3.23 15.29
CA VAL A 896 -26.58 -3.71 14.39
C VAL A 896 -27.15 -4.63 13.29
N SER A 897 -28.15 -5.44 13.61
CA SER A 897 -28.83 -6.33 12.67
C SER A 897 -30.35 -6.11 12.72
N GLN A 898 -30.88 -5.31 11.80
CA GLN A 898 -32.33 -5.06 11.69
C GLN A 898 -33.07 -6.19 10.96
N GLU A 899 -32.37 -6.97 10.12
CA GLU A 899 -32.99 -7.97 9.22
C GLU A 899 -32.89 -9.42 9.75
N HIS A 900 -32.04 -9.71 10.74
CA HIS A 900 -31.79 -11.07 11.24
C HIS A 900 -31.94 -11.21 12.77
N PRO A 901 -32.44 -12.37 13.25
CA PRO A 901 -32.65 -12.66 14.67
C PRO A 901 -31.34 -12.76 15.47
N VAL A 902 -31.43 -12.50 16.77
CA VAL A 902 -30.33 -12.66 17.73
C VAL A 902 -30.29 -14.10 18.24
N VAL A 903 -29.10 -14.69 18.31
CA VAL A 903 -28.88 -16.05 18.81
C VAL A 903 -28.33 -16.00 20.23
N LEU A 904 -28.99 -16.70 21.16
CA LEU A 904 -28.48 -16.93 22.51
C LEU A 904 -27.92 -18.34 22.63
N THR A 905 -26.78 -18.49 23.28
CA THR A 905 -26.13 -19.78 23.56
C THR A 905 -25.71 -19.85 25.03
N LYS A 906 -25.87 -21.00 25.70
CA LYS A 906 -25.35 -21.19 27.07
C LYS A 906 -23.83 -21.06 27.07
N PHE A 907 -23.29 -20.16 27.88
CA PHE A 907 -21.85 -20.03 28.06
C PHE A 907 -21.34 -21.06 29.07
N ILE A 908 -20.36 -21.89 28.68
CA ILE A 908 -19.82 -22.96 29.52
C ILE A 908 -18.53 -22.47 30.20
N GLU A 909 -18.63 -22.13 31.48
CA GLU A 909 -17.49 -21.61 32.24
C GLU A 909 -16.41 -22.67 32.51
N GLY A 910 -15.14 -22.26 32.41
CA GLY A 910 -13.97 -23.10 32.67
C GLY A 910 -13.80 -24.25 31.68
N ALA A 911 -14.29 -24.08 30.44
CA ALA A 911 -14.03 -24.99 29.33
C ALA A 911 -12.76 -24.56 28.59
N ARG A 912 -12.02 -25.54 28.06
CA ARG A 912 -10.97 -25.33 27.07
C ARG A 912 -11.60 -25.13 25.70
N GLU A 913 -10.89 -24.45 24.82
CA GLU A 913 -11.30 -24.30 23.42
C GLU A 913 -10.29 -24.97 22.49
N VAL A 914 -10.80 -25.70 21.50
CA VAL A 914 -10.02 -26.50 20.56
C VAL A 914 -10.43 -26.15 19.13
N GLU A 915 -9.43 -25.90 18.29
CA GLU A 915 -9.57 -25.66 16.85
C GLU A 915 -9.26 -26.94 16.09
N MET A 916 -10.14 -27.34 15.18
CA MET A 916 -9.91 -28.39 14.19
C MET A 916 -9.83 -27.75 12.81
N ASP A 917 -8.64 -27.70 12.23
CA ASP A 917 -8.43 -27.31 10.83
C ASP A 917 -8.30 -28.57 9.98
N ALA A 918 -9.06 -28.66 8.88
CA ALA A 918 -9.13 -29.89 8.11
C ALA A 918 -9.42 -29.67 6.61
N VAL A 919 -9.09 -30.69 5.83
CA VAL A 919 -9.42 -30.77 4.40
C VAL A 919 -10.29 -32.00 4.17
N GLY A 920 -11.48 -31.78 3.61
CA GLY A 920 -12.41 -32.81 3.21
C GLY A 920 -12.21 -33.21 1.74
N LYS A 921 -12.44 -34.47 1.40
CA LYS A 921 -12.55 -35.02 0.04
C LYS A 921 -13.72 -35.99 -0.01
N ASP A 922 -14.78 -35.61 -0.72
CA ASP A 922 -16.01 -36.39 -0.85
C ASP A 922 -16.60 -36.77 0.52
N GLY A 923 -16.54 -35.82 1.47
CA GLY A 923 -17.00 -35.98 2.84
C GLY A 923 -16.10 -36.82 3.76
N ARG A 924 -14.92 -37.24 3.32
CA ARG A 924 -13.87 -37.85 4.16
C ARG A 924 -12.84 -36.81 4.55
N VAL A 925 -12.28 -36.89 5.76
CA VAL A 925 -11.21 -35.99 6.21
C VAL A 925 -9.86 -36.59 5.84
N ILE A 926 -9.11 -35.92 4.98
CA ILE A 926 -7.82 -36.42 4.46
C ILE A 926 -6.59 -35.70 5.05
N SER A 927 -6.78 -34.49 5.59
CA SER A 927 -5.78 -33.77 6.37
C SER A 927 -6.46 -33.10 7.56
N HIS A 928 -5.83 -33.12 8.73
CA HIS A 928 -6.32 -32.40 9.90
C HIS A 928 -5.19 -31.98 10.86
N ALA A 929 -5.48 -30.96 11.66
CA ALA A 929 -4.66 -30.51 12.78
C ALA A 929 -5.54 -30.04 13.94
N MET A 930 -5.17 -30.39 15.17
CA MET A 930 -5.88 -29.98 16.39
C MET A 930 -5.01 -29.06 17.23
N SER A 931 -5.47 -27.82 17.42
CA SER A 931 -4.78 -26.82 18.25
C SER A 931 -5.61 -26.52 19.50
N GLU A 932 -4.94 -26.30 20.63
CA GLU A 932 -5.57 -25.93 21.90
C GLU A 932 -5.29 -24.46 22.21
N HIS A 933 -6.32 -23.73 22.65
CA HIS A 933 -6.13 -22.35 23.14
C HIS A 933 -5.44 -22.33 24.49
N VAL A 934 -4.57 -21.36 24.77
CA VAL A 934 -4.03 -21.16 26.13
C VAL A 934 -5.14 -20.66 27.04
N GLU A 935 -5.90 -19.68 26.58
CA GLU A 935 -7.05 -19.09 27.24
C GLU A 935 -8.18 -20.13 27.40
N ASP A 936 -9.01 -19.97 28.43
CA ASP A 936 -10.29 -20.69 28.49
C ASP A 936 -11.28 -20.05 27.51
N ALA A 937 -12.29 -20.84 27.10
CA ALA A 937 -13.33 -20.38 26.19
C ALA A 937 -14.03 -19.10 26.69
N GLY A 938 -14.23 -18.15 25.78
CA GLY A 938 -14.82 -16.83 26.06
C GLY A 938 -13.91 -15.65 25.70
N VAL A 939 -12.63 -15.90 25.46
CA VAL A 939 -11.81 -15.06 24.60
C VAL A 939 -12.09 -15.44 23.16
N HIS A 940 -12.28 -14.48 22.26
CA HIS A 940 -12.48 -14.78 20.85
C HIS A 940 -11.28 -15.56 20.30
N SER A 941 -11.52 -16.60 19.49
CA SER A 941 -10.44 -17.45 18.98
C SER A 941 -9.37 -16.70 18.17
N GLY A 942 -9.71 -15.51 17.67
CA GLY A 942 -8.79 -14.58 16.99
C GLY A 942 -7.77 -13.92 17.90
N ASP A 943 -8.15 -13.67 19.15
CA ASP A 943 -7.29 -13.11 20.18
C ASP A 943 -6.69 -14.20 21.07
N ALA A 944 -6.97 -15.47 20.78
CA ALA A 944 -6.47 -16.60 21.54
C ALA A 944 -5.05 -16.99 21.09
N THR A 945 -4.25 -17.41 22.06
CA THR A 945 -2.94 -18.01 21.83
C THR A 945 -3.12 -19.50 21.55
N LEU A 946 -2.66 -20.00 20.40
CA LEU A 946 -2.82 -21.41 20.01
C LEU A 946 -1.57 -22.24 20.33
N MET A 947 -1.78 -23.48 20.77
CA MET A 947 -0.75 -24.49 21.02
C MET A 947 -0.96 -25.69 20.10
N LEU A 948 0.10 -26.12 19.41
CA LEU A 948 0.08 -27.30 18.54
C LEU A 948 1.32 -28.17 18.82
N PRO A 949 1.16 -29.46 19.19
CA PRO A 949 -0.10 -30.18 19.45
C PRO A 949 -0.83 -29.75 20.73
N THR A 950 -2.03 -30.29 20.99
CA THR A 950 -2.77 -30.09 22.25
C THR A 950 -1.95 -30.54 23.46
N GLN A 951 -2.04 -29.81 24.58
CA GLN A 951 -1.21 -30.01 25.78
C GLN A 951 -1.99 -30.61 26.96
N THR A 952 -3.25 -30.20 27.17
CA THR A 952 -4.03 -30.59 28.36
C THR A 952 -5.34 -31.31 28.05
N ILE A 953 -5.66 -31.51 26.77
CA ILE A 953 -6.87 -32.20 26.32
C ILE A 953 -6.74 -33.72 26.54
N SER A 954 -7.80 -34.35 27.05
CA SER A 954 -7.82 -35.80 27.25
C SER A 954 -7.88 -36.56 25.92
N GLN A 955 -7.29 -37.76 25.87
CA GLN A 955 -7.39 -38.62 24.67
C GLN A 955 -8.85 -38.95 24.30
N GLY A 956 -9.71 -39.13 25.30
CA GLY A 956 -11.14 -39.37 25.07
C GLY A 956 -11.84 -38.18 24.41
N ALA A 957 -11.48 -36.95 24.77
CA ALA A 957 -11.98 -35.76 24.10
C ALA A 957 -11.43 -35.62 22.68
N ILE A 958 -10.13 -35.90 22.47
CA ILE A 958 -9.52 -35.91 21.13
C ILE A 958 -10.27 -36.85 20.17
N GLU A 959 -10.58 -38.07 20.60
CA GLU A 959 -11.32 -39.02 19.75
C GLU A 959 -12.76 -38.57 19.48
N LYS A 960 -13.42 -37.90 20.43
CA LYS A 960 -14.75 -37.29 20.20
C LYS A 960 -14.69 -36.12 19.21
N VAL A 961 -13.66 -35.28 19.30
CA VAL A 961 -13.42 -34.19 18.35
C VAL A 961 -13.25 -34.79 16.95
N LYS A 962 -12.37 -35.79 16.78
CA LYS A 962 -12.16 -36.49 15.50
C LYS A 962 -13.44 -37.15 14.95
N ASP A 963 -14.22 -37.81 15.80
CA ASP A 963 -15.48 -38.44 15.40
C ASP A 963 -16.54 -37.41 14.97
N ALA A 964 -16.69 -36.32 15.71
CA ALA A 964 -17.57 -35.22 15.33
C ALA A 964 -17.16 -34.62 13.99
N THR A 965 -15.86 -34.34 13.78
CA THR A 965 -15.32 -33.82 12.52
C THR A 965 -15.57 -34.77 11.36
N ARG A 966 -15.39 -36.10 11.55
CA ARG A 966 -15.70 -37.11 10.53
C ARG A 966 -17.17 -37.07 10.11
N LYS A 967 -18.08 -36.95 11.08
CA LYS A 967 -19.53 -36.89 10.85
C LYS A 967 -19.93 -35.60 10.13
N ILE A 968 -19.39 -34.46 10.56
CA ILE A 968 -19.63 -33.14 9.94
C ILE A 968 -19.16 -33.15 8.48
N ALA A 969 -17.93 -33.61 8.22
CA ALA A 969 -17.40 -33.69 6.85
C ALA A 969 -18.31 -34.51 5.92
N LYS A 970 -18.81 -35.65 6.41
CA LYS A 970 -19.74 -36.50 5.66
C LYS A 970 -21.10 -35.84 5.44
N ALA A 971 -21.67 -35.22 6.48
CA ALA A 971 -23.02 -34.65 6.43
C ALA A 971 -23.14 -33.44 5.48
N PHE A 972 -22.06 -32.67 5.35
CA PHE A 972 -21.97 -31.53 4.42
C PHE A 972 -21.23 -31.87 3.12
N ALA A 973 -20.88 -33.14 2.90
CA ALA A 973 -20.18 -33.63 1.71
C ALA A 973 -18.96 -32.74 1.34
N ILE A 974 -18.13 -32.43 2.33
CA ILE A 974 -17.04 -31.45 2.19
C ILE A 974 -16.00 -31.95 1.19
N SER A 975 -15.64 -31.10 0.23
CA SER A 975 -14.55 -31.28 -0.72
C SER A 975 -13.75 -29.97 -0.81
N GLY A 976 -12.77 -29.79 0.06
CA GLY A 976 -12.04 -28.53 0.24
C GLY A 976 -11.72 -28.25 1.71
N PRO A 977 -11.27 -27.04 2.04
CA PRO A 977 -10.86 -26.68 3.40
C PRO A 977 -12.08 -26.38 4.28
N PHE A 978 -12.00 -26.71 5.56
CA PHE A 978 -12.98 -26.33 6.58
C PHE A 978 -12.34 -26.27 7.97
N ASN A 979 -13.05 -25.62 8.90
CA ASN A 979 -12.67 -25.53 10.30
C ASN A 979 -13.87 -25.81 11.20
N VAL A 980 -13.61 -26.39 12.38
CA VAL A 980 -14.61 -26.61 13.43
C VAL A 980 -14.03 -26.22 14.78
N GLN A 981 -14.80 -25.45 15.55
CA GLN A 981 -14.43 -25.04 16.91
C GLN A 981 -15.17 -25.84 17.96
N PHE A 982 -14.49 -26.21 19.04
CA PHE A 982 -15.02 -27.04 20.10
C PHE A 982 -14.76 -26.47 21.50
N LEU A 983 -15.75 -26.60 22.38
CA LEU A 983 -15.57 -26.52 23.83
C LEU A 983 -15.23 -27.89 24.38
N VAL A 984 -14.24 -27.96 25.26
CA VAL A 984 -13.84 -29.20 25.93
C VAL A 984 -13.80 -29.00 27.44
N LYS A 985 -14.56 -29.81 28.17
CA LYS A 985 -14.54 -29.84 29.64
C LYS A 985 -14.47 -31.29 30.11
N GLY A 986 -13.28 -31.72 30.54
CA GLY A 986 -13.03 -33.14 30.80
C GLY A 986 -13.18 -33.95 29.52
N ASN A 987 -14.18 -34.83 29.45
CA ASN A 987 -14.51 -35.62 28.25
C ASN A 987 -15.72 -35.07 27.49
N ASP A 988 -16.37 -34.01 27.95
CA ASP A 988 -17.47 -33.40 27.22
C ASP A 988 -16.92 -32.51 26.12
N VAL A 989 -17.37 -32.76 24.89
CA VAL A 989 -16.96 -32.06 23.67
C VAL A 989 -18.21 -31.49 23.03
N LEU A 990 -18.27 -30.18 22.89
CA LEU A 990 -19.40 -29.46 22.32
C LEU A 990 -18.93 -28.66 21.11
N VAL A 991 -19.60 -28.79 19.98
CA VAL A 991 -19.35 -27.94 18.81
C VAL A 991 -19.82 -26.50 19.10
N ILE A 992 -18.99 -25.52 18.74
CA ILE A 992 -19.32 -24.09 18.77
C ILE A 992 -19.89 -23.67 17.42
N GLU A 993 -19.10 -23.88 16.36
CA GLU A 993 -19.40 -23.50 14.99
C GLU A 993 -18.56 -24.28 13.99
N CYS A 994 -18.95 -24.24 12.72
CA CYS A 994 -18.22 -24.81 11.60
C CYS A 994 -18.14 -23.80 10.47
N ASN A 995 -16.93 -23.55 9.99
CA ASN A 995 -16.64 -22.66 8.88
C ASN A 995 -16.25 -23.51 7.67
N LEU A 996 -17.07 -23.56 6.62
CA LEU A 996 -16.81 -24.35 5.40
C LEU A 996 -15.86 -23.65 4.42
N ARG A 997 -14.73 -23.17 4.96
CA ARG A 997 -13.64 -22.49 4.26
C ARG A 997 -12.34 -22.63 5.04
N ALA A 998 -11.23 -22.14 4.48
CA ALA A 998 -9.98 -21.99 5.21
C ALA A 998 -10.17 -21.05 6.42
N SER A 999 -9.53 -21.39 7.53
CA SER A 999 -9.44 -20.56 8.73
C SER A 999 -8.10 -19.83 8.77
N ARG A 1000 -7.98 -18.85 9.66
CA ARG A 1000 -6.74 -18.10 9.86
C ARG A 1000 -5.57 -18.89 10.43
N SER A 1001 -5.82 -20.09 10.96
CA SER A 1001 -4.75 -20.97 11.47
C SER A 1001 -4.17 -21.89 10.40
N PHE A 1002 -4.71 -21.92 9.17
CA PHE A 1002 -4.18 -22.74 8.07
C PHE A 1002 -2.68 -22.54 7.79
N PRO A 1003 -2.14 -21.30 7.75
CA PRO A 1003 -0.70 -21.09 7.59
C PRO A 1003 0.10 -21.69 8.75
N PHE A 1004 -0.36 -21.47 9.99
CA PHE A 1004 0.28 -21.94 11.22
C PHE A 1004 0.32 -23.48 11.27
N VAL A 1005 -0.80 -24.16 11.03
CA VAL A 1005 -0.85 -25.63 11.05
C VAL A 1005 -0.02 -26.22 9.90
N SER A 1006 -0.09 -25.61 8.71
CA SER A 1006 0.62 -26.10 7.53
C SER A 1006 2.14 -26.06 7.73
N LYS A 1007 2.66 -24.91 8.17
CA LYS A 1007 4.09 -24.74 8.46
C LYS A 1007 4.53 -25.55 9.68
N THR A 1008 3.67 -25.73 10.68
CA THR A 1008 4.04 -26.57 11.83
C THR A 1008 4.19 -28.04 11.45
N LEU A 1009 3.28 -28.58 10.63
CA LEU A 1009 3.26 -30.00 10.25
C LEU A 1009 4.11 -30.34 9.02
N GLY A 1010 4.50 -29.33 8.22
CA GLY A 1010 5.24 -29.58 6.96
C GLY A 1010 4.38 -30.11 5.83
N VAL A 1011 3.09 -29.80 5.87
CA VAL A 1011 2.11 -30.15 4.84
C VAL A 1011 1.32 -28.90 4.53
N ASP A 1012 1.33 -28.44 3.29
CA ASP A 1012 0.49 -27.30 2.88
C ASP A 1012 -0.97 -27.76 2.74
N PHE A 1013 -1.82 -27.37 3.68
CA PHE A 1013 -3.23 -27.77 3.67
C PHE A 1013 -4.00 -27.14 2.51
N ILE A 1014 -3.57 -25.99 2.02
CA ILE A 1014 -4.23 -25.31 0.91
C ILE A 1014 -3.83 -25.93 -0.42
N ASP A 1015 -2.58 -26.36 -0.61
CA ASP A 1015 -2.19 -27.17 -1.77
C ASP A 1015 -3.06 -28.45 -1.87
N VAL A 1016 -3.21 -29.17 -0.76
CA VAL A 1016 -4.06 -30.36 -0.68
C VAL A 1016 -5.52 -29.99 -1.00
N ALA A 1017 -6.06 -28.95 -0.37
CA ALA A 1017 -7.43 -28.52 -0.58
C ALA A 1017 -7.70 -28.09 -2.03
N THR A 1018 -6.80 -27.33 -2.64
CA THR A 1018 -6.92 -26.88 -4.03
C THR A 1018 -6.91 -28.05 -5.00
N LYS A 1019 -6.02 -29.04 -4.80
CA LYS A 1019 -6.02 -30.29 -5.56
C LYS A 1019 -7.35 -31.03 -5.43
N VAL A 1020 -7.93 -31.13 -4.23
CA VAL A 1020 -9.25 -31.74 -4.04
C VAL A 1020 -10.33 -30.98 -4.82
N MET A 1021 -10.38 -29.65 -4.68
CA MET A 1021 -11.44 -28.84 -5.26
C MET A 1021 -11.49 -28.92 -6.79
N ILE A 1022 -10.34 -29.12 -7.45
CA ILE A 1022 -10.26 -29.27 -8.91
C ILE A 1022 -10.27 -30.72 -9.40
N GLY A 1023 -10.33 -31.70 -8.49
CA GLY A 1023 -10.36 -33.13 -8.81
C GLY A 1023 -9.01 -33.74 -9.17
N GLU A 1024 -7.91 -33.14 -8.74
CA GLU A 1024 -6.56 -33.68 -8.94
C GLU A 1024 -6.30 -34.88 -8.02
N SER A 1025 -5.45 -35.81 -8.47
CA SER A 1025 -5.08 -36.98 -7.67
C SER A 1025 -4.18 -36.57 -6.50
N ILE A 1026 -4.38 -37.17 -5.34
CA ILE A 1026 -3.60 -36.91 -4.12
C ILE A 1026 -3.25 -38.25 -3.47
N ASP A 1027 -1.98 -38.43 -3.13
CA ASP A 1027 -1.55 -39.51 -2.25
C ASP A 1027 -1.90 -39.14 -0.81
N GLU A 1028 -2.85 -39.86 -0.21
CA GLU A 1028 -3.31 -39.63 1.16
C GLU A 1028 -2.34 -40.22 2.21
N LYS A 1029 -1.40 -41.09 1.80
CA LYS A 1029 -0.50 -41.81 2.72
C LYS A 1029 0.42 -40.90 3.57
N PRO A 1030 1.06 -39.84 3.03
CA PRO A 1030 1.90 -38.95 3.83
C PRO A 1030 1.09 -37.85 4.56
N LEU A 1031 -0.22 -37.77 4.36
CA LEU A 1031 -1.05 -36.70 4.91
C LEU A 1031 -1.51 -36.99 6.35
N PRO A 1032 -1.79 -35.97 7.17
CA PRO A 1032 -2.31 -36.16 8.51
C PRO A 1032 -3.81 -36.51 8.48
N THR A 1033 -4.19 -37.71 8.03
CA THR A 1033 -5.61 -38.15 8.08
C THR A 1033 -6.06 -38.37 9.54
N LEU A 1034 -7.37 -38.52 9.78
CA LEU A 1034 -7.88 -38.82 11.13
C LEU A 1034 -7.33 -40.13 11.72
N ASP A 1035 -6.94 -41.09 10.87
CA ASP A 1035 -6.49 -42.40 11.31
C ASP A 1035 -4.96 -42.44 11.54
N HIS A 1036 -4.21 -41.56 10.86
CA HIS A 1036 -2.75 -41.39 11.03
C HIS A 1036 -2.36 -39.91 11.17
N PRO A 1037 -2.61 -39.28 12.33
CA PRO A 1037 -2.24 -37.88 12.58
C PRO A 1037 -0.72 -37.69 12.57
N ILE A 1038 -0.26 -36.53 12.08
CA ILE A 1038 1.11 -36.07 12.28
C ILE A 1038 1.13 -35.24 13.57
N ILE A 1039 1.82 -35.74 14.59
CA ILE A 1039 1.97 -35.06 15.88
C ILE A 1039 3.46 -34.76 16.11
N PRO A 1040 3.89 -33.48 16.16
CA PRO A 1040 5.25 -33.13 16.51
C PRO A 1040 5.64 -33.70 17.89
N ALA A 1041 6.69 -34.51 17.93
CA ALA A 1041 7.16 -35.15 19.18
C ALA A 1041 8.32 -34.37 19.82
N ASP A 1042 9.20 -33.77 19.01
CA ASP A 1042 10.44 -33.14 19.45
C ASP A 1042 10.29 -31.61 19.67
N TYR A 1043 9.13 -31.03 19.37
CA TYR A 1043 8.87 -29.59 19.53
C TYR A 1043 7.37 -29.28 19.68
N VAL A 1044 7.09 -28.08 20.19
CA VAL A 1044 5.76 -27.46 20.23
C VAL A 1044 5.79 -26.14 19.46
N ALA A 1045 4.73 -25.88 18.72
CA ALA A 1045 4.50 -24.59 18.07
C ALA A 1045 3.46 -23.80 18.85
N ILE A 1046 3.69 -22.48 18.96
CA ILE A 1046 2.73 -21.56 19.57
C ILE A 1046 2.47 -20.39 18.63
N LYS A 1047 1.21 -19.99 18.50
CA LYS A 1047 0.78 -18.77 17.81
C LYS A 1047 0.23 -17.79 18.83
N ALA A 1048 0.71 -16.55 18.83
CA ALA A 1048 0.23 -15.48 19.69
C ALA A 1048 -0.34 -14.31 18.85
N PRO A 1049 -1.42 -13.66 19.33
CA PRO A 1049 -1.97 -12.47 18.69
C PRO A 1049 -1.04 -11.24 18.85
N MET A 1050 -1.03 -10.39 17.84
CA MET A 1050 -0.45 -9.04 17.86
C MET A 1050 -1.56 -8.00 18.07
N PHE A 1051 -1.33 -7.04 18.96
CA PHE A 1051 -2.30 -6.00 19.28
C PHE A 1051 -1.76 -4.59 19.02
N SER A 1052 -2.66 -3.67 18.66
CA SER A 1052 -2.34 -2.27 18.34
C SER A 1052 -2.89 -1.27 19.38
N TRP A 1053 -2.99 -1.68 20.66
CA TRP A 1053 -3.55 -0.86 21.74
C TRP A 1053 -2.94 0.56 21.88
N PRO A 1054 -1.63 0.80 21.68
CA PRO A 1054 -1.07 2.16 21.73
C PRO A 1054 -1.67 3.13 20.70
N ARG A 1055 -2.18 2.59 19.58
CA ARG A 1055 -2.76 3.37 18.47
C ARG A 1055 -4.27 3.57 18.63
N LEU A 1056 -4.95 2.63 19.27
CA LEU A 1056 -6.35 2.76 19.68
C LEU A 1056 -6.46 3.58 20.97
N ARG A 1057 -6.48 4.91 20.82
CA ARG A 1057 -6.63 5.84 21.95
C ARG A 1057 -7.94 5.59 22.70
N ASP A 1058 -7.86 5.62 24.03
CA ASP A 1058 -8.98 5.40 24.95
C ASP A 1058 -9.69 4.03 24.83
N ALA A 1059 -9.19 3.13 23.98
CA ALA A 1059 -9.65 1.75 23.95
C ALA A 1059 -9.19 1.03 25.21
N ASP A 1060 -10.10 0.29 25.82
CA ASP A 1060 -9.84 -0.57 26.97
C ASP A 1060 -9.11 -1.84 26.51
N PRO A 1061 -7.83 -2.06 26.87
CA PRO A 1061 -7.06 -3.18 26.37
C PRO A 1061 -7.37 -4.45 27.18
N ILE A 1062 -8.58 -4.97 26.97
CA ILE A 1062 -9.13 -6.17 27.58
C ILE A 1062 -9.70 -7.08 26.50
N LEU A 1063 -9.47 -8.37 26.62
CA LEU A 1063 -10.03 -9.36 25.70
C LEU A 1063 -11.52 -9.56 26.00
N ARG A 1064 -12.31 -9.64 24.93
CA ARG A 1064 -13.75 -9.89 24.98
C ARG A 1064 -14.10 -11.05 24.06
N CYS A 1065 -15.39 -11.33 23.94
CA CYS A 1065 -15.90 -12.22 22.89
C CYS A 1065 -15.81 -11.58 21.49
N GLU A 1066 -15.64 -10.26 21.40
CA GLU A 1066 -15.29 -9.58 20.16
C GLU A 1066 -13.77 -9.53 20.01
N MET A 1067 -13.29 -9.76 18.79
CA MET A 1067 -11.86 -9.75 18.46
C MET A 1067 -11.29 -8.32 18.45
N ALA A 1068 -10.04 -8.16 18.86
CA ALA A 1068 -9.32 -6.87 18.81
C ALA A 1068 -7.89 -6.95 18.24
N SER A 1069 -7.32 -8.14 18.08
CA SER A 1069 -5.99 -8.32 17.50
C SER A 1069 -5.95 -8.01 16.00
N THR A 1070 -4.78 -7.56 15.54
CA THR A 1070 -4.55 -7.06 14.18
C THR A 1070 -3.65 -7.98 13.33
N GLY A 1071 -2.92 -8.88 13.99
CA GLY A 1071 -1.99 -9.80 13.34
C GLY A 1071 -1.56 -10.92 14.26
N GLU A 1072 -0.53 -11.65 13.86
CA GLU A 1072 -0.05 -12.82 14.60
C GLU A 1072 1.47 -13.02 14.48
N VAL A 1073 2.00 -13.77 15.44
CA VAL A 1073 3.35 -14.32 15.41
C VAL A 1073 3.30 -15.79 15.80
N ALA A 1074 4.21 -16.62 15.29
CA ALA A 1074 4.40 -17.95 15.83
C ALA A 1074 5.87 -18.31 16.02
N CYS A 1075 6.11 -19.15 17.01
CA CYS A 1075 7.44 -19.55 17.42
C CYS A 1075 7.46 -21.04 17.79
N PHE A 1076 8.67 -21.59 17.81
CA PHE A 1076 8.92 -23.01 18.06
C PHE A 1076 9.88 -23.21 19.23
N GLY A 1077 9.61 -24.21 20.06
CA GLY A 1077 10.44 -24.58 21.19
C GLY A 1077 10.38 -26.08 21.48
N GLU A 1078 11.36 -26.59 22.21
CA GLU A 1078 11.38 -27.99 22.69
C GLU A 1078 10.14 -28.30 23.56
N GLY A 1079 9.58 -27.28 24.21
CA GLY A 1079 8.27 -27.35 24.85
C GLY A 1079 7.53 -26.01 24.85
N ILE A 1080 6.31 -26.03 25.38
CA ILE A 1080 5.40 -24.89 25.35
C ILE A 1080 5.97 -23.62 26.01
N HIS A 1081 6.73 -23.76 27.11
CA HIS A 1081 7.29 -22.64 27.86
C HIS A 1081 8.29 -21.81 27.02
N THR A 1082 9.23 -22.48 26.36
CA THR A 1082 10.21 -21.82 25.47
C THR A 1082 9.54 -21.23 24.24
N ALA A 1083 8.56 -21.93 23.65
CA ALA A 1083 7.82 -21.41 22.51
C ALA A 1083 7.03 -20.15 22.90
N PHE A 1084 6.37 -20.17 24.06
CA PHE A 1084 5.58 -19.06 24.59
C PHE A 1084 6.44 -17.81 24.82
N LEU A 1085 7.60 -17.92 25.48
CA LEU A 1085 8.47 -16.77 25.69
C LEU A 1085 8.97 -16.17 24.37
N LYS A 1086 9.30 -16.99 23.37
CA LYS A 1086 9.67 -16.51 22.02
C LYS A 1086 8.52 -15.77 21.35
N ALA A 1087 7.30 -16.29 21.45
CA ALA A 1087 6.13 -15.66 20.85
C ALA A 1087 5.83 -14.31 21.53
N MET A 1088 5.87 -14.24 22.87
CA MET A 1088 5.73 -12.97 23.59
C MET A 1088 6.82 -11.97 23.18
N LEU A 1089 8.09 -12.38 23.14
CA LEU A 1089 9.18 -11.49 22.68
C LEU A 1089 8.95 -11.02 21.23
N SER A 1090 8.36 -11.86 20.38
CA SER A 1090 8.03 -11.53 18.99
C SER A 1090 6.89 -10.53 18.85
N THR A 1091 6.00 -10.42 19.84
CA THR A 1091 4.97 -9.37 19.89
C THR A 1091 5.49 -8.02 20.39
N GLY A 1092 6.79 -7.93 20.71
CA GLY A 1092 7.41 -6.75 21.32
C GLY A 1092 7.31 -6.73 22.85
N PHE A 1093 6.76 -7.78 23.48
CA PHE A 1093 6.74 -7.93 24.93
C PHE A 1093 8.18 -7.98 25.47
N LYS A 1094 8.45 -7.26 26.55
CA LYS A 1094 9.72 -7.35 27.28
C LYS A 1094 9.51 -8.21 28.52
N ILE A 1095 10.36 -9.23 28.69
CA ILE A 1095 10.36 -10.02 29.92
C ILE A 1095 10.71 -9.07 31.08
N PRO A 1096 9.84 -8.95 32.11
CA PRO A 1096 10.09 -8.04 33.23
C PRO A 1096 11.36 -8.46 33.98
N GLN A 1097 12.03 -7.46 34.55
CA GLN A 1097 13.24 -7.63 35.37
C GLN A 1097 13.10 -7.03 36.76
N LYS A 1098 12.03 -6.25 37.01
CA LYS A 1098 11.89 -5.48 38.25
C LYS A 1098 10.67 -5.89 39.05
N GLY A 1099 9.52 -5.29 38.77
CA GLY A 1099 8.36 -5.30 39.65
C GLY A 1099 7.05 -5.52 38.92
N ILE A 1100 6.17 -6.29 39.55
CA ILE A 1100 4.90 -6.71 38.96
C ILE A 1100 3.76 -6.09 39.76
N LEU A 1101 2.86 -5.37 39.07
CA LEU A 1101 1.60 -4.92 39.63
C LEU A 1101 0.53 -5.99 39.49
N ILE A 1102 -0.11 -6.38 40.59
CA ILE A 1102 -1.18 -7.38 40.64
C ILE A 1102 -2.50 -6.68 41.00
N GLY A 1103 -3.41 -6.62 40.04
CA GLY A 1103 -4.81 -6.25 40.24
C GLY A 1103 -5.73 -7.40 39.83
N ILE A 1104 -6.33 -8.08 40.80
CA ILE A 1104 -7.23 -9.21 40.54
C ILE A 1104 -8.57 -9.00 41.23
N GLN A 1105 -9.65 -9.50 40.64
CA GLN A 1105 -10.93 -9.54 41.33
C GLN A 1105 -10.90 -10.57 42.47
N GLN A 1106 -11.66 -10.32 43.54
CA GLN A 1106 -11.63 -11.11 44.78
C GLN A 1106 -11.86 -12.63 44.58
N SER A 1107 -12.68 -13.05 43.62
CA SER A 1107 -12.96 -14.46 43.32
C SER A 1107 -11.79 -15.21 42.70
N PHE A 1108 -10.79 -14.50 42.15
CA PHE A 1108 -9.57 -15.11 41.63
C PHE A 1108 -8.55 -15.45 42.71
N ARG A 1109 -8.65 -14.87 43.91
CA ARG A 1109 -7.67 -15.05 45.00
C ARG A 1109 -7.28 -16.51 45.26
N PRO A 1110 -8.21 -17.48 45.40
CA PRO A 1110 -7.84 -18.87 45.67
C PRO A 1110 -7.02 -19.50 44.53
N ARG A 1111 -7.30 -19.15 43.28
CA ARG A 1111 -6.60 -19.68 42.10
C ARG A 1111 -5.28 -18.95 41.83
N PHE A 1112 -5.17 -17.69 42.22
CA PHE A 1112 -4.02 -16.84 41.93
C PHE A 1112 -2.89 -16.94 42.97
N LEU A 1113 -3.16 -17.42 44.19
CA LEU A 1113 -2.16 -17.46 45.27
C LEU A 1113 -0.87 -18.19 44.87
N GLY A 1114 -0.99 -19.38 44.25
CA GLY A 1114 0.19 -20.13 43.79
C GLY A 1114 0.99 -19.42 42.70
N VAL A 1115 0.31 -18.67 41.82
CA VAL A 1115 0.98 -17.87 40.77
C VAL A 1115 1.73 -16.69 41.41
N ALA A 1116 1.13 -16.02 42.39
CA ALA A 1116 1.77 -14.92 43.11
C ALA A 1116 3.00 -15.40 43.91
N GLU A 1117 2.90 -16.54 44.58
CA GLU A 1117 4.02 -17.18 45.29
C GLU A 1117 5.14 -17.54 44.32
N GLN A 1118 4.82 -18.14 43.17
CA GLN A 1118 5.80 -18.48 42.14
C GLN A 1118 6.54 -17.25 41.61
N LEU A 1119 5.82 -16.17 41.29
CA LEU A 1119 6.43 -14.92 40.83
C LEU A 1119 7.34 -14.30 41.92
N HIS A 1120 6.92 -14.34 43.19
CA HIS A 1120 7.76 -13.89 44.29
C HIS A 1120 9.04 -14.72 44.42
N ASN A 1121 8.93 -16.05 44.33
CA ASN A 1121 10.05 -16.98 44.43
C ASN A 1121 11.07 -16.81 43.29
N GLU A 1122 10.62 -16.37 42.11
CA GLU A 1122 11.50 -15.97 41.01
C GLU A 1122 12.19 -14.61 41.24
N GLY A 1123 11.91 -13.94 42.36
CA GLY A 1123 12.58 -12.72 42.79
C GLY A 1123 11.90 -11.43 42.32
N PHE A 1124 10.69 -11.49 41.77
CA PHE A 1124 9.94 -10.28 41.40
C PHE A 1124 9.41 -9.57 42.64
N LYS A 1125 9.58 -8.24 42.68
CA LYS A 1125 8.93 -7.41 43.70
C LYS A 1125 7.45 -7.22 43.34
N LEU A 1126 6.56 -7.58 44.26
CA LEU A 1126 5.13 -7.50 44.01
C LEU A 1126 4.54 -6.18 44.54
N PHE A 1127 3.74 -5.54 43.70
CA PHE A 1127 2.90 -4.40 44.04
C PHE A 1127 1.45 -4.80 43.86
N ALA A 1128 0.54 -4.34 44.72
CA ALA A 1128 -0.87 -4.66 44.58
C ALA A 1128 -1.74 -3.55 45.18
N THR A 1129 -2.98 -3.44 44.70
CA THR A 1129 -3.95 -2.53 45.34
C THR A 1129 -4.20 -2.96 46.78
N GLU A 1130 -4.46 -2.00 47.67
CA GLU A 1130 -4.47 -2.18 49.13
C GLU A 1130 -5.05 -3.53 49.61
N ALA A 1131 -6.32 -3.81 49.29
CA ALA A 1131 -6.98 -5.05 49.71
C ALA A 1131 -6.37 -6.34 49.15
N THR A 1132 -5.72 -6.28 47.98
CA THR A 1132 -4.99 -7.41 47.38
C THR A 1132 -3.62 -7.56 48.02
N SER A 1133 -2.95 -6.45 48.33
CA SER A 1133 -1.67 -6.43 49.03
C SER A 1133 -1.77 -7.01 50.43
N ASP A 1134 -2.78 -6.60 51.21
CA ASP A 1134 -3.02 -7.14 52.56
C ASP A 1134 -3.30 -8.63 52.53
N TRP A 1135 -4.07 -9.08 51.53
CA TRP A 1135 -4.36 -10.50 51.34
C TRP A 1135 -3.10 -11.31 50.99
N LEU A 1136 -2.23 -10.81 50.11
CA LEU A 1136 -0.96 -11.46 49.78
C LEU A 1136 -0.04 -11.55 51.01
N ASN A 1137 0.13 -10.43 51.73
CA ASN A 1137 0.95 -10.38 52.95
C ASN A 1137 0.40 -11.32 54.04
N ALA A 1138 -0.92 -11.42 54.20
CA ALA A 1138 -1.55 -12.37 55.12
C ALA A 1138 -1.31 -13.84 54.76
N ASN A 1139 -0.99 -14.14 53.50
CA ASN A 1139 -0.61 -15.47 53.02
C ASN A 1139 0.92 -15.62 52.85
N ASN A 1140 1.71 -14.77 53.53
CA ASN A 1140 3.19 -14.79 53.50
C ASN A 1140 3.80 -14.55 52.11
N VAL A 1141 3.09 -13.87 51.21
CA VAL A 1141 3.62 -13.41 49.93
C VAL A 1141 3.84 -11.90 50.02
N PRO A 1142 5.10 -11.41 50.15
CA PRO A 1142 5.38 -9.98 50.32
C PRO A 1142 4.86 -9.13 49.16
N ALA A 1143 3.99 -8.17 49.46
CA ALA A 1143 3.44 -7.22 48.50
C ALA A 1143 3.45 -5.79 49.07
N THR A 1144 3.85 -4.83 48.23
CA THR A 1144 3.80 -3.40 48.55
C THR A 1144 2.44 -2.81 48.12
N PRO A 1145 1.68 -2.17 49.02
CA PRO A 1145 0.38 -1.60 48.67
C PRO A 1145 0.54 -0.34 47.81
N VAL A 1146 -0.34 -0.16 46.84
CA VAL A 1146 -0.43 1.04 45.98
C VAL A 1146 -1.84 1.63 45.99
N ALA A 1147 -1.93 2.93 45.73
CA ALA A 1147 -3.20 3.64 45.66
C ALA A 1147 -3.96 3.31 44.36
N TRP A 1148 -5.29 3.30 44.43
CA TRP A 1148 -6.13 3.35 43.24
C TRP A 1148 -5.97 4.70 42.53
N PRO A 1149 -5.99 4.76 41.17
CA PRO A 1149 -5.87 6.02 40.43
C PRO A 1149 -6.85 7.11 40.86
N SER A 1150 -8.11 6.76 41.16
CA SER A 1150 -9.16 7.67 41.64
C SER A 1150 -8.98 8.15 43.08
N GLN A 1151 -8.09 7.51 43.84
CA GLN A 1151 -7.86 7.77 45.27
C GLN A 1151 -6.46 8.32 45.55
N GLU A 1152 -5.70 8.67 44.50
CA GLU A 1152 -4.40 9.32 44.65
C GLU A 1152 -4.54 10.61 45.49
N GLY A 1153 -3.68 10.76 46.50
CA GLY A 1153 -3.70 11.90 47.42
C GLY A 1153 -4.61 11.74 48.65
N GLN A 1154 -5.49 10.73 48.70
CA GLN A 1154 -6.32 10.45 49.88
C GLN A 1154 -5.54 9.76 51.00
N ASN A 1155 -4.56 8.92 50.64
CA ASN A 1155 -3.63 8.30 51.57
C ASN A 1155 -2.18 8.60 51.15
N PRO A 1156 -1.48 9.56 51.78
CA PRO A 1156 -0.13 9.96 51.40
C PRO A 1156 0.94 8.88 51.65
N SER A 1157 0.60 7.81 52.39
CA SER A 1157 1.51 6.67 52.60
C SER A 1157 1.56 5.70 51.41
N LEU A 1158 0.57 5.75 50.51
CA LEU A 1158 0.48 4.87 49.35
C LEU A 1158 1.09 5.53 48.10
N SER A 1159 1.86 4.76 47.34
CA SER A 1159 2.46 5.23 46.09
C SER A 1159 1.45 5.18 44.94
N SER A 1160 1.55 6.15 44.00
CA SER A 1160 0.80 6.14 42.73
C SER A 1160 1.38 5.11 41.76
N ILE A 1161 0.49 4.40 41.06
CA ILE A 1161 0.85 3.43 40.01
C ILE A 1161 1.58 4.12 38.86
N ARG A 1162 1.07 5.27 38.38
CA ARG A 1162 1.69 6.06 37.31
C ARG A 1162 3.13 6.43 37.65
N LYS A 1163 3.36 6.87 38.90
CA LYS A 1163 4.69 7.21 39.39
C LYS A 1163 5.61 5.99 39.39
N LEU A 1164 5.16 4.86 39.91
CA LEU A 1164 5.96 3.64 40.00
C LEU A 1164 6.32 3.06 38.61
N ILE A 1165 5.42 3.16 37.63
CA ILE A 1165 5.71 2.79 36.24
C ILE A 1165 6.75 3.74 35.64
N ARG A 1166 6.54 5.05 35.77
CA ARG A 1166 7.46 6.07 35.23
C ARG A 1166 8.86 6.00 35.81
N ASP A 1167 8.96 5.80 37.13
CA ASP A 1167 10.25 5.66 37.83
C ASP A 1167 10.88 4.27 37.57
N GLY A 1168 10.20 3.42 36.78
CA GLY A 1168 10.65 2.10 36.36
C GLY A 1168 10.69 1.09 37.51
N SER A 1169 9.86 1.25 38.54
CA SER A 1169 9.71 0.25 39.61
C SER A 1169 8.75 -0.88 39.23
N ILE A 1170 7.84 -0.63 38.30
CA ILE A 1170 6.90 -1.61 37.73
C ILE A 1170 7.15 -1.69 36.22
N ASP A 1171 7.39 -2.91 35.71
CA ASP A 1171 7.62 -3.20 34.29
C ASP A 1171 6.73 -4.33 33.74
N LEU A 1172 5.84 -4.89 34.57
CA LEU A 1172 4.73 -5.75 34.16
C LEU A 1172 3.47 -5.42 34.98
N VAL A 1173 2.33 -5.35 34.30
CA VAL A 1173 1.00 -5.24 34.92
C VAL A 1173 0.19 -6.51 34.66
N ILE A 1174 -0.28 -7.15 35.72
CA ILE A 1174 -1.27 -8.22 35.68
C ILE A 1174 -2.59 -7.62 36.17
N ASN A 1175 -3.58 -7.53 35.28
CA ASN A 1175 -4.89 -6.98 35.61
C ASN A 1175 -6.02 -7.94 35.17
N LEU A 1176 -6.59 -8.66 36.12
CA LEU A 1176 -7.61 -9.70 35.89
C LEU A 1176 -8.99 -9.26 36.45
N PRO A 1177 -9.74 -8.41 35.72
CA PRO A 1177 -11.11 -8.08 36.07
C PRO A 1177 -12.06 -9.25 35.73
N ASN A 1178 -13.22 -9.26 36.36
CA ASN A 1178 -14.40 -10.02 35.90
C ASN A 1178 -15.67 -9.17 36.01
N ASN A 1179 -16.81 -9.74 35.65
CA ASN A 1179 -18.14 -9.12 35.74
C ASN A 1179 -18.48 -8.53 37.13
N ASN A 1180 -17.86 -9.00 38.22
CA ASN A 1180 -18.07 -8.51 39.59
C ASN A 1180 -17.06 -7.42 40.01
N THR A 1181 -16.36 -6.82 39.04
CA THR A 1181 -15.38 -5.76 39.31
C THR A 1181 -16.09 -4.47 39.71
N LYS A 1182 -15.91 -4.02 40.96
CA LYS A 1182 -16.46 -2.75 41.44
C LYS A 1182 -15.73 -1.53 40.84
N PHE A 1183 -14.41 -1.62 40.75
CA PHE A 1183 -13.54 -0.54 40.31
C PHE A 1183 -13.28 -0.60 38.79
N VAL A 1184 -14.34 -0.61 37.98
CA VAL A 1184 -14.21 -0.78 36.51
C VAL A 1184 -13.34 0.31 35.89
N HIS A 1185 -13.62 1.57 36.22
CA HIS A 1185 -12.89 2.72 35.68
C HIS A 1185 -11.42 2.73 36.10
N ASP A 1186 -11.12 2.49 37.39
CA ASP A 1186 -9.73 2.45 37.87
C ASP A 1186 -8.92 1.32 37.22
N ASN A 1187 -9.52 0.13 37.05
CA ASN A 1187 -8.84 -0.96 36.36
C ASN A 1187 -8.59 -0.64 34.87
N TYR A 1188 -9.54 0.02 34.20
CA TYR A 1188 -9.33 0.57 32.86
C TYR A 1188 -8.13 1.54 32.85
N VAL A 1189 -8.07 2.50 33.78
CA VAL A 1189 -6.96 3.46 33.86
C VAL A 1189 -5.63 2.76 34.08
N ILE A 1190 -5.57 1.73 34.94
CA ILE A 1190 -4.34 0.94 35.18
C ILE A 1190 -3.89 0.24 33.89
N ARG A 1191 -4.82 -0.43 33.19
CA ARG A 1191 -4.54 -1.13 31.94
C ARG A 1191 -4.05 -0.16 30.86
N ARG A 1192 -4.74 0.97 30.69
CA ARG A 1192 -4.39 2.01 29.72
C ARG A 1192 -3.03 2.64 30.03
N THR A 1193 -2.75 2.90 31.31
CA THR A 1193 -1.44 3.41 31.76
C THR A 1193 -0.30 2.45 31.38
N ALA A 1194 -0.50 1.14 31.51
CA ALA A 1194 0.50 0.15 31.13
C ALA A 1194 0.83 0.22 29.63
N VAL A 1195 -0.21 0.22 28.79
CA VAL A 1195 -0.07 0.34 27.33
C VAL A 1195 0.57 1.67 26.92
N ASP A 1196 0.09 2.79 27.47
CA ASP A 1196 0.60 4.13 27.15
C ASP A 1196 2.04 4.32 27.62
N SER A 1197 2.48 3.56 28.62
CA SER A 1197 3.87 3.59 29.12
C SER A 1197 4.79 2.58 28.42
N GLY A 1198 4.29 1.84 27.42
CA GLY A 1198 5.08 0.83 26.70
C GLY A 1198 5.53 -0.35 27.55
N ILE A 1199 4.80 -0.66 28.64
CA ILE A 1199 5.09 -1.81 29.51
C ILE A 1199 4.12 -2.97 29.24
N ALA A 1200 4.56 -4.18 29.57
CA ALA A 1200 3.80 -5.40 29.38
C ALA A 1200 2.49 -5.40 30.20
N LEU A 1201 1.41 -5.89 29.58
CA LEU A 1201 0.10 -6.06 30.21
C LEU A 1201 -0.43 -7.49 29.99
N LEU A 1202 -0.84 -8.15 31.07
CA LEU A 1202 -1.51 -9.45 31.04
C LEU A 1202 -2.92 -9.32 31.64
N THR A 1203 -3.94 -9.69 30.87
CA THR A 1203 -5.35 -9.60 31.27
C THR A 1203 -6.07 -10.94 31.35
N ASN A 1204 -5.37 -12.04 31.05
CA ASN A 1204 -5.90 -13.39 31.11
C ASN A 1204 -5.14 -14.24 32.16
N PHE A 1205 -5.89 -15.03 32.93
CA PHE A 1205 -5.34 -15.85 34.01
C PHE A 1205 -4.45 -17.00 33.50
N GLN A 1206 -4.88 -17.72 32.47
CA GLN A 1206 -4.14 -18.86 31.90
C GLN A 1206 -2.82 -18.39 31.28
N VAL A 1207 -2.84 -17.28 30.55
CA VAL A 1207 -1.62 -16.65 30.00
C VAL A 1207 -0.67 -16.22 31.13
N THR A 1208 -1.21 -15.64 32.21
CA THR A 1208 -0.40 -15.24 33.38
C THR A 1208 0.24 -16.44 34.07
N LYS A 1209 -0.51 -17.53 34.21
CA LYS A 1209 0.00 -18.79 34.77
C LYS A 1209 1.12 -19.37 33.89
N LEU A 1210 0.89 -19.46 32.58
CA LEU A 1210 1.89 -19.95 31.63
C LEU A 1210 3.17 -19.10 31.65
N PHE A 1211 3.01 -17.77 31.77
CA PHE A 1211 4.14 -16.85 31.95
C PHE A 1211 4.95 -17.17 33.21
N ALA A 1212 4.31 -17.31 34.37
CA ALA A 1212 4.98 -17.62 35.63
C ALA A 1212 5.73 -18.98 35.56
N GLU A 1213 5.11 -19.99 34.95
CA GLU A 1213 5.74 -21.30 34.70
C GLU A 1213 6.93 -21.22 33.74
N ALA A 1214 6.82 -20.36 32.71
CA ALA A 1214 7.86 -20.24 31.70
C ALA A 1214 9.11 -19.51 32.22
N VAL A 1215 8.94 -18.42 32.99
CA VAL A 1215 10.09 -17.69 33.55
C VAL A 1215 10.88 -18.52 34.58
N GLN A 1216 10.20 -19.42 35.30
CA GLN A 1216 10.85 -20.37 36.21
C GLN A 1216 11.70 -21.39 35.45
N LYS A 1217 11.22 -21.89 34.30
CA LYS A 1217 11.89 -22.96 33.54
C LYS A 1217 12.95 -22.46 32.56
N SER A 1218 12.83 -21.24 32.04
CA SER A 1218 13.64 -20.79 30.90
C SER A 1218 13.86 -19.28 30.93
N ARG A 1219 14.74 -18.79 31.82
CA ARG A 1219 15.16 -17.38 31.83
C ARG A 1219 15.93 -16.98 30.57
N ASN A 1220 16.69 -17.91 29.98
CA ASN A 1220 17.41 -17.72 28.73
C ASN A 1220 16.71 -18.49 27.61
N VAL A 1221 16.29 -17.77 26.58
CA VAL A 1221 15.59 -18.31 25.41
C VAL A 1221 16.62 -18.54 24.29
N ASP A 1222 16.67 -19.74 23.71
CA ASP A 1222 17.58 -20.07 22.61
C ASP A 1222 17.15 -19.45 21.25
N SER A 1223 18.03 -19.52 20.26
CA SER A 1223 17.79 -19.03 18.89
C SER A 1223 17.36 -20.13 17.91
N LYS A 1224 16.95 -21.33 18.37
CA LYS A 1224 16.47 -22.40 17.48
C LYS A 1224 15.14 -22.00 16.84
N SER A 1225 14.95 -22.37 15.58
CA SER A 1225 13.72 -22.16 14.81
C SER A 1225 13.25 -23.46 14.12
N LEU A 1226 12.10 -23.44 13.43
CA LEU A 1226 11.44 -24.62 12.85
C LEU A 1226 12.39 -25.55 12.09
N PHE A 1227 13.23 -25.00 11.22
CA PHE A 1227 14.12 -25.82 10.40
C PHE A 1227 15.13 -26.63 11.23
N HIS A 1228 15.55 -26.12 12.40
CA HIS A 1228 16.42 -26.87 13.31
C HIS A 1228 15.71 -28.12 13.81
N TYR A 1229 14.45 -27.98 14.23
CA TYR A 1229 13.65 -29.10 14.73
C TYR A 1229 13.32 -30.12 13.64
N ARG A 1230 13.09 -29.68 12.39
CA ARG A 1230 12.86 -30.58 11.25
C ARG A 1230 14.09 -31.35 10.79
N GLN A 1231 15.30 -30.77 10.89
CA GLN A 1231 16.54 -31.47 10.53
C GLN A 1231 16.81 -32.68 11.44
N PHE A 1232 16.44 -32.62 12.73
CA PHE A 1232 16.55 -33.75 13.65
C PHE A 1232 15.58 -34.91 13.32
N SER A 1233 14.47 -34.64 12.63
CA SER A 1233 13.50 -35.64 12.19
C SER A 1233 13.99 -36.43 10.96
N ALA A 1234 14.66 -35.77 10.01
CA ALA A 1234 15.19 -36.40 8.80
C ALA A 1234 16.37 -37.34 9.09
N GLY A 1235 17.23 -36.99 10.06
CA GLY A 1235 18.37 -37.84 10.47
C GLY A 1235 18.01 -39.12 11.22
N LYS A 1236 16.75 -39.27 11.68
CA LYS A 1236 16.23 -40.51 12.29
C LYS A 1236 15.47 -41.40 11.30
N MET A 1237 15.19 -40.91 10.09
CA MET A 1237 14.52 -41.67 9.00
C MET A 1237 15.48 -42.13 7.89
N ALA A 1238 16.78 -41.81 7.99
CA ALA A 1238 17.84 -42.27 7.08
C ALA A 1238 18.56 -43.53 7.58
#